data_AF-A0A8C9V7G3-F1
#
_entry.id   AF-A0A8C9V7G3-F1
#
_cell.length_a   1.000
_cell.length_b   1.000
_cell.length_c   1.000
_cell.angle_alpha   90.00
_cell.angle_beta   90.00
_cell.angle_gamma   90.00
#
_symmetry.space_group_name_H-M   'P 1'
#
loop_
_entity.id
_entity.type
_entity.pdbx_description
1 polymer ?
#
loop_
_entity_poly.entity_id
_entity_poly.type
_entity_poly.pdbx_seq_one_letter_code
_entity_poly.pdbx_strand_id
1 'polypeptide(L)'
;IFDGTVIDLLHSSQITDMTPGVKIFRGLEPDTPAYRFISAESLPPVSGGALRQLVRQIQNNEGFVLSATFRQDRGSRSTLLSMVGPGDRLQFQVVSNGRANTLDILYWADGSNKMVSFEDVDLADSQWKNLTMEVHGEVANLLVGCSLVDGFILDEPFYENLHFEGSQMFVAKGSMRQNHFRGLLQDIQFIFDTPAEEVLASRGCEISKHDEANAVSESAEVTETPEDLPVDPSAPTNSIGPKLETPAPAAAPGSQLMCERSCEELANLFQELQGLRVVVSNLIDGLQKVVSTDENTAMKETLAKMKMSEQQVCWHDGRLFEDKEDWVVDTCTMCTCKEGRAVCREILCPLVSCANPTFPDGECCPVCLSTDSNEFTAWSPWSEWTTCTVTCGTGTQQRGRSCDDSSSSCPGPSIQTRRCSMGKCSNHSEYAKRVDGGWGPWSPWAACSATCGGGLKSRMRECNSPHPEHEGRPCLGETVDNEWTPPPDLNTISDCFYGIQCLLTLLMTMLIMVSPLTDGCLSNPCFAGVECSTGADGSWECGPCPLGFRGNGTHCEDVNECDMVSDLCYNVPGTERCINTEPGFHCLPCPPRYKGTQPYGLGVEVAKNNKQVCEPYNPCKDNTHSCHKFALCIFLSHFSDPMYKCECRTGYAGDGIICGEDFDLDGWPNQNLACGENATYHCKKDNCPHLPNSGQEDFDNDGQGDACDSDDDNDDIVDERDNCPLQYNPRQFDYDKDDVGDQCDNCPYEHNPAQTDTDNNGEGDACSIDIDGDEILNEQDNCPYFYNTDQKDTDLDGVGDQCDNCPLVHNPDQKDKDNDLVGDQCDNNQDIDEDGHQNNMDNCPYIPNANQADHDQDGKGDACDPDDDNDGIPDDRDNCRLVANPDQIDSDGDGRGDACKDDFDNDNIPDIIDVCPENNAVSVTDFRKFQMVHLDPKGTTQIDPNWVVRNQGKELVQTANSDPGIAVGFDVFNAVDFSGTFYVNTDRDDDYAGFVFGYQSSRRFYVVMWKQITQTYWETKPSKAFGISGVSLKVVNSTTGTGEILRNALWHTGNTKHQVRTLWHDPNNIGWKDYTAYRWHLIHRPKTGFIRVVVYEGKQIMADSGPIYDKTFAGGRLGLFVFSQELVYFSDLKYECRGESHGFYLRLQRH
;
A
#
# COMPACT_ATOMS: atom_id res chain seq x y z
N ILE A 1 38.13 21.70 -18.35
CA ILE A 1 37.02 20.72 -18.36
C ILE A 1 36.22 21.09 -17.14
N PHE A 2 34.92 21.38 -17.30
CA PHE A 2 34.06 21.65 -16.15
C PHE A 2 33.41 20.33 -15.79
N ASP A 3 33.68 19.83 -14.59
CA ASP A 3 32.80 18.84 -13.98
C ASP A 3 31.46 19.53 -13.75
N GLY A 4 30.36 18.89 -14.14
CA GLY A 4 29.03 19.53 -14.24
C GLY A 4 28.39 19.87 -12.89
N THR A 5 29.02 19.43 -11.81
CA THR A 5 28.51 19.32 -10.44
C THR A 5 28.55 20.62 -9.65
N VAL A 6 29.43 21.58 -9.96
CA VAL A 6 29.56 22.83 -9.19
C VAL A 6 29.54 24.07 -10.08
N ILE A 7 28.65 25.02 -9.76
CA ILE A 7 28.45 26.28 -10.48
C ILE A 7 28.61 27.47 -9.53
N ASP A 8 29.80 28.08 -9.52
CA ASP A 8 30.08 29.31 -8.78
C ASP A 8 29.45 30.53 -9.49
N LEU A 9 28.61 31.28 -8.77
CA LEU A 9 27.87 32.42 -9.35
C LEU A 9 28.67 33.73 -9.38
N LEU A 10 29.69 33.92 -8.55
CA LEU A 10 30.57 35.10 -8.59
C LEU A 10 31.47 35.03 -9.83
N HIS A 11 32.06 33.86 -10.07
CA HIS A 11 32.83 33.54 -11.26
C HIS A 11 31.96 33.59 -12.53
N SER A 12 30.79 32.93 -12.50
CA SER A 12 29.87 32.90 -13.66
C SER A 12 29.25 34.26 -14.00
N SER A 13 29.29 35.22 -13.08
CA SER A 13 28.92 36.63 -13.31
C SER A 13 30.11 37.53 -13.69
N GLN A 14 31.34 37.02 -13.74
CA GLN A 14 32.57 37.79 -14.01
C GLN A 14 32.80 38.97 -13.04
N ILE A 15 32.50 38.78 -11.75
CA ILE A 15 32.64 39.82 -10.72
C ILE A 15 34.12 39.94 -10.29
N THR A 16 34.69 41.13 -10.46
CA THR A 16 36.12 41.45 -10.28
C THR A 16 36.31 42.78 -9.53
N ASP A 17 37.56 43.13 -9.21
CA ASP A 17 37.93 44.45 -8.68
C ASP A 17 37.64 45.60 -9.66
N MET A 18 37.56 45.31 -10.95
CA MET A 18 37.18 46.24 -12.01
C MET A 18 35.66 46.40 -12.18
N THR A 19 34.83 45.55 -11.56
CA THR A 19 33.36 45.64 -11.67
C THR A 19 32.85 46.91 -10.97
N PRO A 20 32.17 47.84 -11.67
CA PRO A 20 31.75 49.10 -11.07
C PRO A 20 30.81 48.90 -9.87
N GLY A 21 31.11 49.55 -8.75
CA GLY A 21 30.34 49.41 -7.52
C GLY A 21 30.75 48.23 -6.63
N VAL A 22 31.78 47.47 -6.99
CA VAL A 22 32.34 46.36 -6.18
C VAL A 22 33.66 46.78 -5.53
N LYS A 23 34.01 46.19 -4.38
CA LYS A 23 35.37 46.21 -3.80
C LYS A 23 35.74 44.85 -3.22
N ILE A 24 36.98 44.42 -3.45
CA ILE A 24 37.53 43.20 -2.86
C ILE A 24 38.12 43.49 -1.46
N PHE A 25 37.90 42.55 -0.55
CA PHE A 25 38.46 42.42 0.78
C PHE A 25 39.04 41.00 0.95
N ARG A 26 39.80 40.78 2.03
CA ARG A 26 40.13 39.40 2.45
C ARG A 26 38.89 38.76 3.06
N GLY A 27 38.66 37.49 2.75
CA GLY A 27 37.54 36.70 3.24
C GLY A 27 37.76 36.06 4.60
N LEU A 28 36.92 35.06 4.89
CA LEU A 28 37.15 34.05 5.91
C LEU A 28 38.32 33.14 5.47
N GLU A 29 38.20 32.56 4.28
CA GLU A 29 39.29 31.81 3.65
C GLU A 29 40.39 32.75 3.11
N PRO A 30 41.68 32.38 3.17
CA PRO A 30 42.78 33.25 2.74
C PRO A 30 42.90 33.41 1.22
N ASP A 31 42.53 32.38 0.46
CA ASP A 31 42.84 32.24 -0.96
C ASP A 31 41.68 32.64 -1.90
N THR A 32 40.43 32.68 -1.40
CA THR A 32 39.28 33.22 -2.15
C THR A 32 38.97 34.69 -1.76
N PRO A 33 38.62 35.56 -2.73
CA PRO A 33 38.36 36.97 -2.48
C PRO A 33 36.93 37.22 -1.97
N ALA A 34 36.77 38.04 -0.93
CA ALA A 34 35.46 38.49 -0.48
C ALA A 34 35.06 39.83 -1.08
N TYR A 35 33.80 39.96 -1.50
CA TYR A 35 33.29 41.10 -2.25
C TYR A 35 32.33 41.95 -1.42
N ARG A 36 32.51 43.28 -1.46
CA ARG A 36 31.57 44.27 -0.93
C ARG A 36 30.87 45.02 -2.06
N PHE A 37 29.55 45.00 -2.03
CA PHE A 37 28.70 45.68 -3.01
C PHE A 37 28.30 47.08 -2.49
N ILE A 38 28.54 48.10 -3.31
CA ILE A 38 28.31 49.52 -3.01
C ILE A 38 27.25 50.10 -3.96
N SER A 39 27.13 49.56 -5.17
CA SER A 39 26.05 49.86 -6.12
C SER A 39 25.58 48.59 -6.82
N ALA A 40 24.29 48.29 -6.72
CA ALA A 40 23.68 47.13 -7.37
C ALA A 40 23.11 47.43 -8.79
N GLU A 41 23.06 48.70 -9.20
CA GLU A 41 22.62 49.08 -10.55
C GLU A 41 23.66 48.73 -11.63
N SER A 42 24.88 48.36 -11.23
CA SER A 42 26.03 48.11 -12.11
C SER A 42 26.50 46.65 -12.12
N LEU A 43 25.82 45.76 -11.40
CA LEU A 43 26.25 44.36 -11.29
C LEU A 43 25.82 43.55 -12.53
N PRO A 44 26.74 42.80 -13.15
CA PRO A 44 26.42 41.92 -14.27
C PRO A 44 25.52 40.76 -13.82
N PRO A 45 24.66 40.23 -14.71
CA PRO A 45 23.99 38.96 -14.47
C PRO A 45 24.96 37.78 -14.65
N VAL A 46 24.59 36.63 -14.09
CA VAL A 46 25.17 35.32 -14.39
C VAL A 46 25.13 35.11 -15.91
N SER A 47 26.22 34.62 -16.50
CA SER A 47 26.29 34.43 -17.96
C SER A 47 25.20 33.46 -18.46
N GLY A 48 24.57 33.77 -19.60
CA GLY A 48 23.46 32.97 -20.13
C GLY A 48 23.80 31.51 -20.48
N GLY A 49 25.09 31.17 -20.63
CA GLY A 49 25.54 29.79 -20.73
C GLY A 49 25.46 29.07 -19.38
N ALA A 50 26.05 29.67 -18.33
CA ALA A 50 26.00 29.14 -16.97
C ALA A 50 24.55 29.08 -16.44
N LEU A 51 23.71 30.09 -16.70
CA LEU A 51 22.30 30.08 -16.28
C LEU A 51 21.50 28.96 -16.96
N ARG A 52 21.77 28.64 -18.23
CA ARG A 52 21.14 27.49 -18.92
C ARG A 52 21.60 26.15 -18.34
N GLN A 53 22.89 26.03 -17.99
CA GLN A 53 23.41 24.82 -17.34
C GLN A 53 22.80 24.67 -15.94
N LEU A 54 22.77 25.74 -15.17
CA LEU A 54 22.23 25.80 -13.81
C LEU A 54 20.76 25.33 -13.75
N VAL A 55 19.87 25.94 -14.53
CA VAL A 55 18.44 25.57 -14.55
C VAL A 55 18.25 24.11 -14.97
N ARG A 56 19.10 23.59 -15.87
CA ARG A 56 19.06 22.18 -16.27
C ARG A 56 19.53 21.22 -15.19
N GLN A 57 20.64 21.48 -14.49
CA GLN A 57 21.06 20.62 -13.38
C GLN A 57 20.02 20.63 -12.26
N ILE A 58 19.47 21.81 -11.93
CA ILE A 58 18.35 21.94 -10.98
C ILE A 58 17.15 21.06 -11.35
N GLN A 59 16.77 21.03 -12.63
CA GLN A 59 15.63 20.25 -13.13
C GLN A 59 15.94 18.75 -13.33
N ASN A 60 17.19 18.40 -13.64
CA ASN A 60 17.62 17.01 -13.81
C ASN A 60 17.79 16.28 -12.47
N ASN A 61 18.21 16.99 -11.42
CA ASN A 61 18.50 16.47 -10.09
C ASN A 61 17.31 16.62 -9.12
N GLU A 62 16.16 17.09 -9.61
CA GLU A 62 14.95 17.34 -8.83
C GLU A 62 15.28 18.14 -7.52
N GLY A 63 16.19 19.12 -7.63
CA GLY A 63 16.80 19.80 -6.49
C GLY A 63 18.17 20.49 -6.73
N PHE A 64 18.74 21.06 -5.67
CA PHE A 64 20.10 21.64 -5.60
C PHE A 64 20.57 21.88 -4.16
N VAL A 65 21.89 21.88 -3.95
CA VAL A 65 22.51 22.43 -2.71
C VAL A 65 23.10 23.81 -3.00
N LEU A 66 22.54 24.86 -2.37
CA LEU A 66 23.06 26.22 -2.40
C LEU A 66 24.01 26.45 -1.22
N SER A 67 25.29 26.59 -1.52
CA SER A 67 26.35 26.89 -0.56
C SER A 67 26.76 28.36 -0.66
N ALA A 68 26.84 29.09 0.46
CA ALA A 68 27.26 30.50 0.47
C ALA A 68 28.02 30.88 1.76
N THR A 69 29.05 31.73 1.67
CA THR A 69 29.80 32.22 2.84
C THR A 69 29.78 33.74 2.93
N PHE A 70 29.29 34.31 4.04
CA PHE A 70 29.12 35.76 4.11
C PHE A 70 29.22 36.34 5.52
N ARG A 71 29.36 37.67 5.55
CA ARG A 71 29.38 38.50 6.76
C ARG A 71 28.46 39.71 6.57
N GLN A 72 27.25 39.63 7.11
CA GLN A 72 26.19 40.61 6.90
C GLN A 72 26.24 41.76 7.93
N ASP A 73 26.06 43.01 7.47
CA ASP A 73 26.00 44.19 8.33
C ASP A 73 24.81 44.07 9.31
N ARG A 74 25.03 44.31 10.61
CA ARG A 74 24.07 43.97 11.67
C ARG A 74 22.69 44.60 11.44
N GLY A 75 21.64 43.78 11.51
CA GLY A 75 20.25 44.24 11.37
C GLY A 75 19.86 44.72 9.96
N SER A 76 20.63 44.35 8.93
CA SER A 76 20.30 44.62 7.53
C SER A 76 19.41 43.53 6.92
N ARG A 77 18.61 43.92 5.90
CA ARG A 77 17.95 43.00 4.98
C ARG A 77 18.69 43.01 3.64
N SER A 78 19.11 41.84 3.18
CA SER A 78 20.14 41.65 2.16
C SER A 78 19.77 40.48 1.24
N THR A 79 19.65 40.72 -0.07
CA THR A 79 19.44 39.63 -1.05
C THR A 79 20.76 38.94 -1.36
N LEU A 80 20.82 37.62 -1.23
CA LEU A 80 21.97 36.81 -1.63
C LEU A 80 21.98 36.60 -3.15
N LEU A 81 20.86 36.18 -3.71
CA LEU A 81 20.65 36.02 -5.16
C LEU A 81 19.20 36.32 -5.56
N SER A 82 18.97 36.65 -6.83
CA SER A 82 17.64 36.63 -7.44
C SER A 82 17.69 36.23 -8.91
N MET A 83 16.67 35.52 -9.37
CA MET A 83 16.39 35.15 -10.75
C MET A 83 15.07 35.77 -11.20
N VAL A 84 15.14 36.49 -12.33
CA VAL A 84 14.07 37.34 -12.84
C VAL A 84 13.82 36.94 -14.30
N GLY A 85 12.57 36.62 -14.62
CA GLY A 85 12.13 36.21 -15.95
C GLY A 85 11.80 37.39 -16.89
N PRO A 86 11.30 37.08 -18.09
CA PRO A 86 10.85 38.09 -19.06
C PRO A 86 9.85 39.08 -18.45
N GLY A 87 10.11 40.38 -18.62
CA GLY A 87 9.24 41.45 -18.12
C GLY A 87 9.41 41.80 -16.63
N ASP A 88 10.61 41.59 -16.07
CA ASP A 88 10.97 41.87 -14.67
C ASP A 88 10.16 41.06 -13.62
N ARG A 89 9.49 39.97 -14.03
CA ARG A 89 8.77 39.06 -13.12
C ARG A 89 9.77 38.22 -12.33
N LEU A 90 9.62 38.18 -11.00
CA LEU A 90 10.40 37.28 -10.15
C LEU A 90 10.13 35.81 -10.54
N GLN A 91 11.16 34.95 -10.45
CA GLN A 91 11.00 33.49 -10.46
C GLN A 91 11.49 32.88 -9.14
N PHE A 92 12.64 33.34 -8.63
CA PHE A 92 13.26 32.82 -7.40
C PHE A 92 14.19 33.87 -6.78
N GLN A 93 14.23 34.01 -5.45
CA GLN A 93 15.09 34.95 -4.72
C GLN A 93 15.28 34.51 -3.26
N VAL A 94 16.51 34.65 -2.75
CA VAL A 94 16.86 34.33 -1.35
C VAL A 94 17.33 35.61 -0.63
N VAL A 95 16.73 35.93 0.53
CA VAL A 95 16.94 37.19 1.27
C VAL A 95 17.13 36.94 2.76
N SER A 96 18.30 37.28 3.31
CA SER A 96 18.46 37.35 4.77
C SER A 96 17.87 38.65 5.31
N ASN A 97 17.07 38.57 6.37
CA ASN A 97 16.29 39.67 6.93
C ASN A 97 16.55 39.83 8.44
N GLY A 98 17.71 40.39 8.77
CA GLY A 98 18.18 40.62 10.14
C GLY A 98 17.36 41.56 11.02
N ARG A 99 16.15 41.95 10.62
CA ARG A 99 15.17 42.67 11.45
C ARG A 99 14.04 41.79 11.98
N ALA A 100 13.71 40.73 11.24
CA ALA A 100 12.78 39.69 11.66
C ALA A 100 13.52 38.44 12.21
N ASN A 101 14.85 38.40 12.06
CA ASN A 101 15.70 37.23 12.25
C ASN A 101 15.39 36.07 11.29
N THR A 102 14.94 36.37 10.07
CA THR A 102 14.54 35.36 9.08
C THR A 102 15.50 35.21 7.89
N LEU A 103 15.48 34.05 7.25
CA LEU A 103 15.88 33.87 5.84
C LEU A 103 14.61 33.68 5.01
N ASP A 104 14.32 34.62 4.10
CA ASP A 104 13.16 34.59 3.22
C ASP A 104 13.52 33.96 1.86
N ILE A 105 12.90 32.84 1.47
CA ILE A 105 12.86 32.35 0.09
C ILE A 105 11.57 32.87 -0.56
N LEU A 106 11.69 33.52 -1.71
CA LEU A 106 10.56 34.00 -2.52
C LEU A 106 10.61 33.33 -3.90
N TYR A 107 9.53 32.67 -4.30
CA TYR A 107 9.45 31.94 -5.58
C TYR A 107 8.10 32.17 -6.27
N TRP A 108 8.03 31.86 -7.57
CA TRP A 108 6.81 31.98 -8.37
C TRP A 108 6.10 30.63 -8.50
N ALA A 109 4.87 30.54 -7.98
CA ALA A 109 4.04 29.33 -7.93
C ALA A 109 2.54 29.72 -7.97
N ASP A 110 1.66 28.85 -8.48
CA ASP A 110 0.21 29.13 -8.68
C ASP A 110 -0.11 30.42 -9.46
N GLY A 111 0.80 30.92 -10.30
CA GLY A 111 0.64 32.23 -10.95
C GLY A 111 0.75 33.43 -10.00
N SER A 112 1.35 33.23 -8.83
CA SER A 112 1.59 34.22 -7.77
C SER A 112 3.06 34.21 -7.30
N ASN A 113 3.43 35.04 -6.33
CA ASN A 113 4.69 34.86 -5.60
C ASN A 113 4.37 34.28 -4.21
N LYS A 114 4.93 33.11 -3.90
CA LYS A 114 4.93 32.53 -2.56
C LYS A 114 6.17 33.02 -1.79
N MET A 115 6.14 32.87 -0.47
CA MET A 115 7.25 33.25 0.41
C MET A 115 7.32 32.30 1.60
N VAL A 116 8.47 31.66 1.78
CA VAL A 116 8.82 30.82 2.94
C VAL A 116 9.87 31.57 3.76
N SER A 117 9.74 31.55 5.09
CA SER A 117 10.66 32.25 6.00
C SER A 117 11.10 31.31 7.12
N PHE A 118 12.37 30.92 7.07
CA PHE A 118 13.07 30.26 8.17
C PHE A 118 13.28 31.29 9.28
N GLU A 119 12.86 31.00 10.51
CA GLU A 119 12.99 31.93 11.65
C GLU A 119 14.27 31.68 12.46
N ASP A 120 14.59 32.59 13.38
CA ASP A 120 15.76 32.61 14.27
C ASP A 120 17.15 32.21 13.69
N VAL A 121 17.37 32.49 12.40
CA VAL A 121 18.58 32.07 11.65
C VAL A 121 19.89 32.77 12.06
N ASP A 122 19.83 33.86 12.84
CA ASP A 122 20.96 34.61 13.40
C ASP A 122 22.07 35.04 12.40
N LEU A 123 21.73 35.14 11.10
CA LEU A 123 22.66 35.43 9.99
C LEU A 123 23.21 36.87 9.96
N ALA A 124 22.58 37.79 10.69
CA ALA A 124 22.80 39.24 10.56
C ALA A 124 23.42 39.86 11.83
N ASP A 125 24.44 39.21 12.39
CA ASP A 125 25.15 39.58 13.61
C ASP A 125 26.48 40.34 13.37
N SER A 126 26.93 40.45 12.12
CA SER A 126 28.26 40.92 11.70
C SER A 126 29.45 40.00 12.01
N GLN A 127 29.22 38.69 12.18
CA GLN A 127 30.24 37.65 12.07
C GLN A 127 30.25 37.00 10.67
N TRP A 128 31.20 36.10 10.42
CA TRP A 128 31.14 35.22 9.26
C TRP A 128 30.18 34.06 9.55
N LYS A 129 29.38 33.70 8.54
CA LYS A 129 28.43 32.59 8.54
C LYS A 129 28.66 31.77 7.27
N ASN A 130 28.66 30.45 7.41
CA ASN A 130 28.48 29.53 6.29
C ASN A 130 27.00 29.18 6.23
N LEU A 131 26.40 29.29 5.06
CA LEU A 131 25.04 28.91 4.73
C LEU A 131 25.11 27.68 3.83
N THR A 132 24.36 26.64 4.15
CA THR A 132 24.06 25.53 3.25
C THR A 132 22.55 25.40 3.22
N MET A 133 21.95 25.61 2.05
CA MET A 133 20.51 25.54 1.84
C MET A 133 20.24 24.50 0.76
N GLU A 134 19.69 23.37 1.16
CA GLU A 134 19.41 22.23 0.31
C GLU A 134 17.93 22.27 -0.08
N VAL A 135 17.63 22.01 -1.35
CA VAL A 135 16.26 21.89 -1.86
C VAL A 135 16.21 20.59 -2.66
N HIS A 136 15.32 19.66 -2.32
CA HIS A 136 15.14 18.40 -3.05
C HIS A 136 13.70 17.89 -2.90
N GLY A 137 13.10 17.43 -4.00
CA GLY A 137 11.65 17.17 -4.01
C GLY A 137 10.88 18.43 -3.64
N GLU A 138 10.01 18.37 -2.64
CA GLU A 138 9.32 19.54 -2.08
C GLU A 138 10.00 20.10 -0.82
N VAL A 139 11.09 19.48 -0.33
CA VAL A 139 11.76 19.85 0.93
C VAL A 139 12.84 20.92 0.70
N ALA A 140 12.92 21.89 1.61
CA ALA A 140 13.95 22.92 1.68
C ALA A 140 14.58 22.98 3.09
N ASN A 141 15.76 22.39 3.25
CA ASN A 141 16.53 22.37 4.50
C ASN A 141 17.47 23.58 4.59
N LEU A 142 17.61 24.19 5.77
CA LEU A 142 18.56 25.28 6.01
C LEU A 142 19.52 24.98 7.15
N LEU A 143 20.81 24.93 6.83
CA LEU A 143 21.89 24.79 7.80
C LEU A 143 22.76 26.05 7.87
N VAL A 144 23.21 26.39 9.08
CA VAL A 144 24.09 27.52 9.37
C VAL A 144 25.30 27.03 10.15
N GLY A 145 26.49 27.15 9.56
CA GLY A 145 27.69 26.49 10.06
C GLY A 145 27.63 24.99 9.82
N CYS A 146 27.44 24.22 10.91
CA CYS A 146 27.32 22.76 10.91
C CYS A 146 26.01 22.30 11.58
N SER A 147 25.05 23.21 11.77
CA SER A 147 23.79 22.94 12.47
C SER A 147 22.63 23.18 11.53
N LEU A 148 21.70 22.22 11.45
CA LEU A 148 20.37 22.45 10.90
C LEU A 148 19.68 23.50 11.75
N VAL A 149 19.03 24.48 11.11
CA VAL A 149 18.25 25.52 11.77
C VAL A 149 16.77 25.16 11.72
N ASP A 150 16.27 24.87 10.52
CA ASP A 150 14.87 24.51 10.25
C ASP A 150 14.74 23.89 8.84
N GLY A 151 13.62 23.24 8.56
CA GLY A 151 13.31 22.60 7.28
C GLY A 151 11.86 22.79 6.88
N PHE A 152 11.62 23.30 5.67
CA PHE A 152 10.27 23.61 5.17
C PHE A 152 9.88 22.75 3.98
N ILE A 153 8.63 22.30 3.95
CA ILE A 153 8.00 21.80 2.71
C ILE A 153 7.50 23.02 1.91
N LEU A 154 7.72 22.99 0.60
CA LEU A 154 7.34 24.00 -0.38
C LEU A 154 5.95 23.65 -0.97
N ASP A 155 5.09 24.65 -1.23
CA ASP A 155 3.74 24.45 -1.79
C ASP A 155 3.70 23.67 -3.12
N GLU A 156 4.80 23.70 -3.88
CA GLU A 156 5.07 22.94 -5.11
C GLU A 156 6.60 22.92 -5.35
N PRO A 157 7.16 21.99 -6.15
CA PRO A 157 8.57 22.00 -6.55
C PRO A 157 8.85 23.15 -7.55
N PHE A 158 8.93 24.38 -7.03
CA PHE A 158 9.01 25.63 -7.82
C PHE A 158 10.13 25.66 -8.87
N TYR A 159 11.14 24.80 -8.73
CA TYR A 159 12.27 24.71 -9.63
C TYR A 159 11.92 24.09 -11.00
N GLU A 160 10.87 23.26 -11.09
CA GLU A 160 10.31 22.83 -12.37
C GLU A 160 9.84 24.03 -13.19
N ASN A 161 9.20 24.99 -12.53
CA ASN A 161 8.67 26.24 -13.10
C ASN A 161 9.76 27.29 -13.45
N LEU A 162 11.05 26.98 -13.27
CA LEU A 162 12.16 27.87 -13.69
C LEU A 162 12.36 27.85 -15.21
N HIS A 163 12.62 29.02 -15.78
CA HIS A 163 12.87 29.16 -17.21
C HIS A 163 14.14 29.98 -17.44
N PHE A 164 15.11 29.47 -18.22
CA PHE A 164 16.31 30.22 -18.58
C PHE A 164 16.13 31.17 -19.78
N GLU A 165 15.07 31.01 -20.59
CA GLU A 165 14.87 31.80 -21.81
C GLU A 165 14.37 33.22 -21.52
N GLY A 166 15.18 34.22 -21.88
CA GLY A 166 14.88 35.64 -21.60
C GLY A 166 15.07 36.06 -20.14
N SER A 167 15.46 35.15 -19.26
CA SER A 167 15.68 35.38 -17.83
C SER A 167 17.09 35.88 -17.51
N GLN A 168 17.24 36.51 -16.34
CA GLN A 168 18.51 36.97 -15.80
C GLN A 168 18.61 36.64 -14.31
N MET A 169 19.74 36.09 -13.89
CA MET A 169 20.07 35.84 -12.49
C MET A 169 21.17 36.80 -12.03
N PHE A 170 21.07 37.33 -10.81
CA PHE A 170 22.02 38.27 -10.23
C PHE A 170 22.42 37.85 -8.82
N VAL A 171 23.72 37.91 -8.53
CA VAL A 171 24.28 37.82 -7.17
C VAL A 171 24.18 39.17 -6.47
N ALA A 172 23.97 39.17 -5.15
CA ALA A 172 23.96 40.33 -4.26
C ALA A 172 22.95 41.45 -4.60
N LYS A 173 21.95 41.15 -5.44
CA LYS A 173 20.95 42.08 -5.96
C LYS A 173 19.59 41.40 -5.99
N GLY A 174 18.57 42.09 -5.48
CA GLY A 174 17.17 41.68 -5.56
C GLY A 174 16.36 42.54 -6.52
N SER A 175 15.11 42.15 -6.77
CA SER A 175 14.16 42.85 -7.66
C SER A 175 14.00 44.35 -7.31
N MET A 176 13.98 44.71 -6.01
CA MET A 176 13.89 46.09 -5.54
C MET A 176 15.27 46.74 -5.37
N ARG A 177 15.46 47.96 -5.93
CA ARG A 177 16.73 48.72 -5.92
C ARG A 177 17.42 48.91 -4.55
N GLN A 178 16.67 48.84 -3.44
CA GLN A 178 17.21 49.02 -2.09
C GLN A 178 17.69 47.72 -1.41
N ASN A 179 17.37 46.54 -1.97
CA ASN A 179 17.53 45.23 -1.32
C ASN A 179 18.84 44.52 -1.70
N HIS A 180 19.91 45.24 -2.02
CA HIS A 180 21.21 44.65 -2.33
C HIS A 180 21.92 44.10 -1.08
N PHE A 181 22.86 43.17 -1.26
CA PHE A 181 23.60 42.58 -0.14
C PHE A 181 24.45 43.62 0.60
N ARG A 182 24.28 43.71 1.92
CA ARG A 182 25.03 44.62 2.79
C ARG A 182 25.96 43.84 3.71
N GLY A 183 27.24 43.79 3.34
CA GLY A 183 28.25 43.04 4.08
C GLY A 183 29.46 42.72 3.21
N LEU A 184 30.08 41.57 3.47
CA LEU A 184 31.00 40.88 2.58
C LEU A 184 30.37 39.54 2.16
N LEU A 185 30.45 39.19 0.88
CA LEU A 185 30.00 37.89 0.34
C LEU A 185 31.21 37.20 -0.32
N GLN A 186 31.27 35.89 -0.16
CA GLN A 186 32.36 35.01 -0.57
C GLN A 186 31.70 33.69 -1.02
N ASP A 187 32.27 33.04 -2.03
CA ASP A 187 31.99 31.66 -2.45
C ASP A 187 30.50 31.25 -2.36
N ILE A 188 29.72 31.70 -3.36
CA ILE A 188 28.28 31.41 -3.50
C ILE A 188 28.05 30.53 -4.74
N GLN A 189 27.66 29.28 -4.48
CA GLN A 189 27.78 28.17 -5.42
C GLN A 189 26.54 27.28 -5.36
N PHE A 190 26.14 26.75 -6.52
CA PHE A 190 25.18 25.65 -6.60
C PHE A 190 25.96 24.35 -6.81
N ILE A 191 25.60 23.33 -6.04
CA ILE A 191 26.23 22.02 -6.00
C ILE A 191 25.16 20.98 -6.35
N PHE A 192 25.56 20.00 -7.16
CA PHE A 192 24.77 18.91 -7.73
C PHE A 192 25.59 17.63 -7.64
N ASP A 193 24.92 16.46 -7.65
CA ASP A 193 25.57 15.15 -7.60
C ASP A 193 26.50 14.97 -6.35
N THR A 194 26.18 15.65 -5.24
CA THR A 194 26.93 15.62 -3.97
C THR A 194 25.98 16.00 -2.82
N PRO A 195 25.79 15.17 -1.78
CA PRO A 195 24.85 15.45 -0.69
C PRO A 195 25.33 16.60 0.20
N ALA A 196 24.41 17.28 0.89
CA ALA A 196 24.77 18.40 1.78
C ALA A 196 25.78 18.00 2.87
N GLU A 197 25.74 16.76 3.36
CA GLU A 197 26.70 16.18 4.31
C GLU A 197 28.16 16.26 3.84
N GLU A 198 28.45 15.86 2.59
CA GLU A 198 29.81 15.92 2.04
C GLU A 198 30.26 17.38 1.83
N VAL A 199 29.33 18.27 1.46
CA VAL A 199 29.57 19.71 1.40
C VAL A 199 29.91 20.29 2.78
N LEU A 200 29.23 19.85 3.85
CA LEU A 200 29.50 20.25 5.23
C LEU A 200 30.83 19.68 5.75
N ALA A 201 31.13 18.41 5.44
CA ALA A 201 32.40 17.76 5.77
C ALA A 201 33.60 18.49 5.12
N SER A 202 33.47 18.89 3.85
CA SER A 202 34.49 19.69 3.16
C SER A 202 34.78 21.04 3.84
N ARG A 203 33.81 21.55 4.62
CA ARG A 203 33.86 22.81 5.37
C ARG A 203 34.34 22.64 6.82
N GLY A 204 34.77 21.44 7.21
CA GLY A 204 35.30 21.15 8.53
C GLY A 204 34.24 20.89 9.60
N CYS A 205 33.01 20.55 9.20
CA CYS A 205 32.08 19.88 10.10
C CYS A 205 32.55 18.43 10.31
N GLU A 206 32.62 17.97 11.54
CA GLU A 206 33.02 16.59 11.84
C GLU A 206 31.86 15.64 11.49
N ILE A 207 32.05 14.76 10.49
CA ILE A 207 31.17 13.59 10.33
C ILE A 207 31.46 12.67 11.52
N SER A 208 30.47 12.49 12.39
CA SER A 208 30.55 11.57 13.52
C SER A 208 30.48 10.11 13.04
N LYS A 209 31.63 9.51 12.76
CA LYS A 209 31.81 8.05 12.69
C LYS A 209 32.46 7.54 13.98
N HIS A 210 31.64 7.33 15.00
CA HIS A 210 31.88 6.65 16.27
C HIS A 210 30.48 6.33 16.84
N ASP A 211 30.11 5.13 17.26
CA ASP A 211 30.87 3.93 17.66
C ASP A 211 31.90 4.18 18.77
N GLU A 212 31.43 4.11 20.03
CA GLU A 212 32.19 3.89 21.28
C GLU A 212 33.32 4.90 21.68
N ALA A 213 33.52 5.26 22.95
CA ALA A 213 32.67 5.19 24.15
C ALA A 213 33.30 6.05 25.29
N ASN A 214 32.53 6.28 26.35
CA ASN A 214 32.96 6.56 27.74
C ASN A 214 33.59 7.93 28.16
N ALA A 215 32.83 8.59 29.04
CA ALA A 215 33.21 8.95 30.41
C ALA A 215 33.82 10.34 30.76
N VAL A 216 32.94 11.15 31.39
CA VAL A 216 33.19 11.92 32.63
C VAL A 216 33.98 13.25 32.57
N SER A 217 33.19 14.33 32.66
CA SER A 217 33.42 15.56 33.46
C SER A 217 34.67 16.42 33.25
N GLU A 218 34.43 17.72 32.99
CA GLU A 218 34.88 18.73 33.95
C GLU A 218 33.86 19.87 34.08
N SER A 219 33.69 20.41 35.30
CA SER A 219 32.76 21.52 35.59
C SER A 219 33.47 22.60 36.40
N ALA A 220 33.55 23.82 35.87
CA ALA A 220 34.26 24.95 36.44
C ALA A 220 33.64 26.28 35.94
N GLU A 221 33.50 27.35 36.72
CA GLU A 221 33.82 27.56 38.14
C GLU A 221 33.08 28.81 38.68
N VAL A 222 32.54 28.77 39.91
CA VAL A 222 32.24 29.97 40.74
C VAL A 222 32.37 29.63 42.25
N THR A 223 33.53 29.95 42.86
CA THR A 223 33.81 30.41 44.26
C THR A 223 33.05 29.81 45.48
N GLU A 224 33.59 29.53 46.68
CA GLU A 224 34.73 30.13 47.45
C GLU A 224 35.55 29.05 48.24
N THR A 225 36.53 29.49 49.06
CA THR A 225 37.49 28.69 49.89
C THR A 225 37.47 29.20 51.37
N PRO A 226 38.31 28.78 52.38
CA PRO A 226 39.48 27.87 52.42
C PRO A 226 39.66 26.97 53.68
N GLU A 227 40.75 26.16 53.76
CA GLU A 227 41.80 26.22 54.83
C GLU A 227 43.00 25.24 54.63
N ASP A 228 44.23 25.73 54.92
CA ASP A 228 45.53 25.11 55.28
C ASP A 228 46.23 23.91 54.54
N LEU A 229 47.14 24.26 53.59
CA LEU A 229 48.64 24.18 53.67
C LEU A 229 49.41 22.90 54.17
N PRO A 230 50.71 22.70 53.82
CA PRO A 230 51.44 22.91 52.55
C PRO A 230 52.55 21.84 52.22
N VAL A 231 53.27 21.96 51.07
CA VAL A 231 54.77 21.89 50.89
C VAL A 231 55.19 21.51 49.44
N ASP A 232 56.21 22.22 48.92
CA ASP A 232 56.90 22.17 47.59
C ASP A 232 58.39 21.69 47.80
N PRO A 233 59.36 21.56 46.85
CA PRO A 233 59.37 21.78 45.39
C PRO A 233 60.21 20.81 44.49
N SER A 234 60.24 21.12 43.18
CA SER A 234 61.43 21.15 42.25
C SER A 234 61.71 20.04 41.19
N ALA A 235 62.31 20.49 40.07
CA ALA A 235 62.80 19.75 38.87
C ALA A 235 64.36 19.88 38.77
N PRO A 236 65.13 19.78 37.64
CA PRO A 236 64.84 19.48 36.20
C PRO A 236 65.91 18.65 35.40
N THR A 237 65.79 18.58 34.04
CA THR A 237 66.85 18.63 32.96
C THR A 237 67.19 17.43 31.99
N ASN A 238 67.34 17.80 30.69
CA ASN A 238 68.37 17.42 29.67
C ASN A 238 68.31 16.23 28.67
N SER A 239 67.87 16.53 27.41
CA SER A 239 68.65 16.64 26.14
C SER A 239 69.43 15.47 25.46
N ILE A 240 69.21 15.25 24.12
CA ILE A 240 70.18 15.17 22.96
C ILE A 240 69.58 14.47 21.68
N GLY A 241 69.99 14.88 20.45
CA GLY A 241 69.72 14.23 19.10
C GLY A 241 71.02 14.03 18.28
N PRO A 242 71.10 13.68 16.94
CA PRO A 242 70.30 14.29 15.82
C PRO A 242 70.17 13.55 14.40
N LYS A 243 69.48 14.19 13.41
CA LYS A 243 69.64 14.13 11.89
C LYS A 243 69.30 12.84 11.06
N LEU A 244 68.91 12.86 9.76
CA LEU A 244 68.29 13.86 8.82
C LEU A 244 67.92 13.24 7.41
N GLU A 245 66.93 13.83 6.70
CA GLU A 245 66.69 13.90 5.22
C GLU A 245 66.00 12.75 4.40
N THR A 246 65.40 13.11 3.25
CA THR A 246 64.35 12.41 2.44
C THR A 246 64.72 12.23 0.94
N PRO A 247 64.05 11.37 0.11
CA PRO A 247 62.84 11.73 -0.67
C PRO A 247 61.86 10.57 -1.06
N ALA A 248 60.77 10.88 -1.81
CA ALA A 248 59.77 9.96 -2.42
C ALA A 248 59.85 10.01 -3.99
N PRO A 249 58.89 9.53 -4.84
CA PRO A 249 57.69 8.66 -4.69
C PRO A 249 57.57 7.53 -5.77
N ALA A 250 56.48 6.74 -5.83
CA ALA A 250 55.79 6.29 -7.09
C ALA A 250 54.60 5.29 -6.92
N ALA A 251 53.44 5.66 -7.51
CA ALA A 251 52.44 4.86 -8.26
C ALA A 251 51.77 3.54 -7.75
N ALA A 252 50.48 3.40 -8.12
CA ALA A 252 49.61 2.21 -8.08
C ALA A 252 48.88 2.10 -9.46
N PRO A 253 47.83 1.28 -9.71
CA PRO A 253 47.31 0.09 -8.99
C PRO A 253 47.17 -1.16 -9.91
N GLY A 254 46.64 -2.28 -9.39
CA GLY A 254 46.27 -3.46 -10.20
C GLY A 254 45.82 -4.68 -9.37
N SER A 255 44.51 -4.98 -9.40
CA SER A 255 43.78 -6.04 -8.69
C SER A 255 44.42 -7.45 -8.57
N GLN A 256 44.26 -8.12 -7.42
CA GLN A 256 43.26 -9.21 -7.24
C GLN A 256 43.46 -10.04 -5.93
N LEU A 257 42.39 -10.13 -5.11
CA LEU A 257 42.01 -11.13 -4.08
C LEU A 257 42.97 -11.60 -2.92
N MET A 258 42.35 -11.61 -1.73
CA MET A 258 42.42 -12.61 -0.62
C MET A 258 43.37 -12.45 0.60
N CYS A 259 42.71 -12.58 1.76
CA CYS A 259 43.21 -12.98 3.10
C CYS A 259 44.15 -12.05 3.88
N GLU A 260 43.56 -11.17 4.70
CA GLU A 260 44.19 -10.59 5.90
C GLU A 260 43.30 -10.78 7.15
N ARG A 261 43.29 -11.99 7.71
CA ARG A 261 43.11 -12.21 9.16
C ARG A 261 44.42 -12.71 9.75
N SER A 262 44.69 -12.37 11.00
CA SER A 262 46.02 -12.52 11.61
C SER A 262 46.34 -13.98 11.98
N CYS A 263 47.65 -14.26 12.11
CA CYS A 263 48.13 -15.57 12.55
C CYS A 263 47.85 -15.87 14.04
N GLU A 264 47.37 -14.90 14.82
CA GLU A 264 47.02 -15.08 16.24
C GLU A 264 45.52 -15.39 16.41
N GLU A 265 44.63 -14.80 15.59
CA GLU A 265 43.22 -15.23 15.49
C GLU A 265 43.11 -16.70 15.07
N LEU A 266 43.89 -17.12 14.06
CA LEU A 266 43.97 -18.51 13.60
C LEU A 266 44.51 -19.48 14.66
N ALA A 267 45.20 -19.01 15.70
CA ALA A 267 45.67 -19.85 16.80
C ALA A 267 44.55 -20.13 17.81
N ASN A 268 43.72 -19.14 18.13
CA ASN A 268 42.60 -19.27 19.07
C ASN A 268 41.49 -20.18 18.50
N LEU A 269 41.13 -20.01 17.23
CA LEU A 269 40.15 -20.87 16.54
C LEU A 269 40.56 -22.37 16.57
N PHE A 270 41.87 -22.64 16.56
CA PHE A 270 42.44 -23.99 16.67
C PHE A 270 42.40 -24.60 18.07
N GLN A 271 42.15 -23.82 19.12
CA GLN A 271 41.86 -24.32 20.47
C GLN A 271 40.38 -24.67 20.64
N GLU A 272 39.47 -23.86 20.10
CA GLU A 272 38.01 -24.12 20.16
C GLU A 272 37.64 -25.39 19.37
N LEU A 273 38.21 -25.56 18.17
CA LEU A 273 38.08 -26.79 17.37
C LEU A 273 38.66 -28.04 18.06
N GLN A 274 39.54 -27.89 19.07
CA GLN A 274 39.99 -29.01 19.91
C GLN A 274 39.03 -29.31 21.06
N GLY A 275 38.33 -28.29 21.59
CA GLY A 275 37.26 -28.47 22.57
C GLY A 275 36.10 -29.28 22.01
N LEU A 276 35.60 -28.91 20.83
CA LEU A 276 34.50 -29.60 20.14
C LEU A 276 34.77 -31.11 19.95
N ARG A 277 36.03 -31.46 19.67
CA ARG A 277 36.47 -32.85 19.49
C ARG A 277 36.39 -33.70 20.77
N VAL A 278 36.50 -33.09 21.95
CA VAL A 278 36.30 -33.76 23.25
C VAL A 278 34.81 -34.02 23.50
N VAL A 279 33.95 -33.04 23.20
CA VAL A 279 32.48 -33.19 23.32
C VAL A 279 31.98 -34.34 22.43
N VAL A 280 32.36 -34.37 21.15
CA VAL A 280 31.98 -35.45 20.22
C VAL A 280 32.49 -36.82 20.69
N SER A 281 33.70 -36.90 21.27
CA SER A 281 34.22 -38.17 21.81
C SER A 281 33.43 -38.65 23.03
N ASN A 282 33.02 -37.74 23.92
CA ASN A 282 32.20 -38.06 25.09
C ASN A 282 30.78 -38.49 24.69
N LEU A 283 30.21 -37.87 23.66
CA LEU A 283 28.89 -38.21 23.12
C LEU A 283 28.89 -39.62 22.51
N ILE A 284 29.97 -40.01 21.81
CA ILE A 284 30.16 -41.37 21.26
C ILE A 284 30.28 -42.43 22.38
N ASP A 285 31.04 -42.16 23.45
CA ASP A 285 31.14 -43.08 24.60
C ASP A 285 29.81 -43.16 25.40
N GLY A 286 29.03 -42.07 25.43
CA GLY A 286 27.66 -42.04 25.95
C GLY A 286 26.72 -42.95 25.16
N LEU A 287 26.66 -42.77 23.84
CA LEU A 287 25.87 -43.60 22.93
C LEU A 287 26.23 -45.09 23.02
N GLN A 288 27.52 -45.43 23.13
CA GLN A 288 27.95 -46.83 23.31
C GLN A 288 27.45 -47.45 24.64
N LYS A 289 27.30 -46.66 25.71
CA LYS A 289 26.67 -47.13 26.96
C LYS A 289 25.18 -47.43 26.77
N VAL A 290 24.42 -46.52 26.14
CA VAL A 290 22.97 -46.68 25.94
C VAL A 290 22.63 -47.92 25.10
N VAL A 291 23.50 -48.33 24.18
CA VAL A 291 23.35 -49.55 23.36
C VAL A 291 23.58 -50.86 24.15
N SER A 292 24.17 -50.78 25.35
CA SER A 292 24.74 -51.91 26.11
C SER A 292 23.93 -52.42 27.31
N THR A 293 22.84 -51.75 27.70
CA THR A 293 21.97 -52.20 28.81
C THR A 293 20.99 -53.30 28.38
N ASP A 294 20.82 -54.33 29.22
CA ASP A 294 20.06 -55.55 28.92
C ASP A 294 18.53 -55.33 28.80
N GLU A 295 18.02 -54.17 29.21
CA GLU A 295 16.60 -53.83 29.19
C GLU A 295 16.06 -53.62 27.75
N ASN A 296 16.92 -53.22 26.82
CA ASN A 296 16.55 -52.97 25.42
C ASN A 296 16.58 -54.22 24.52
N THR A 297 16.57 -55.42 25.10
CA THR A 297 16.43 -56.69 24.35
C THR A 297 15.04 -56.86 23.73
N ALA A 298 13.99 -56.29 24.33
CA ALA A 298 12.63 -56.33 23.79
C ALA A 298 12.52 -55.60 22.43
N MET A 299 12.99 -54.34 22.34
CA MET A 299 12.98 -53.58 21.09
C MET A 299 13.80 -54.25 19.98
N LYS A 300 14.93 -54.91 20.32
CA LYS A 300 15.77 -55.62 19.34
C LYS A 300 15.04 -56.78 18.66
N GLU A 301 14.14 -57.51 19.33
CA GLU A 301 13.31 -58.55 18.69
C GLU A 301 12.13 -58.00 17.86
N THR A 302 11.72 -56.75 18.10
CA THR A 302 10.70 -56.07 17.29
C THR A 302 11.32 -55.50 16.01
N LEU A 303 12.41 -54.71 16.11
CA LEU A 303 13.11 -54.17 14.94
C LEU A 303 13.72 -55.28 14.05
N ALA A 304 14.12 -56.42 14.60
CA ALA A 304 14.60 -57.56 13.80
C ALA A 304 13.53 -58.16 12.86
N LYS A 305 12.24 -57.84 13.05
CA LYS A 305 11.15 -58.22 12.13
C LYS A 305 10.84 -57.15 11.08
N MET A 306 11.29 -55.90 11.28
CA MET A 306 11.15 -54.78 10.35
C MET A 306 12.42 -54.61 9.49
N LYS A 307 12.88 -55.70 8.86
CA LYS A 307 13.85 -55.67 7.76
C LYS A 307 13.26 -56.24 6.48
N MET A 308 12.37 -55.45 5.89
CA MET A 308 12.22 -55.36 4.44
C MET A 308 13.26 -54.31 4.01
N SER A 309 14.29 -54.67 3.24
CA SER A 309 14.27 -54.84 1.78
C SER A 309 14.45 -53.47 1.10
N GLU A 310 15.40 -53.38 0.15
CA GLU A 310 15.61 -52.17 -0.66
C GLU A 310 14.47 -52.06 -1.69
N GLN A 311 13.32 -51.57 -1.23
CA GLN A 311 12.18 -51.22 -2.08
C GLN A 311 12.09 -49.70 -2.12
N GLN A 312 12.16 -49.13 -3.32
CA GLN A 312 11.73 -47.75 -3.53
C GLN A 312 10.22 -47.72 -3.24
N VAL A 313 9.80 -46.85 -2.33
CA VAL A 313 8.45 -46.78 -1.79
C VAL A 313 8.02 -45.32 -1.69
N CYS A 314 6.73 -45.08 -1.86
CA CYS A 314 6.10 -43.77 -1.74
C CYS A 314 5.18 -43.76 -0.52
N TRP A 315 5.16 -42.67 0.23
CA TRP A 315 4.24 -42.49 1.36
C TRP A 315 3.17 -41.46 1.00
N HIS A 316 1.92 -41.77 1.30
CA HIS A 316 0.77 -40.89 1.07
C HIS A 316 -0.40 -41.32 1.96
N ASP A 317 -1.05 -40.34 2.61
CA ASP A 317 -2.20 -40.51 3.51
C ASP A 317 -2.10 -41.71 4.47
N GLY A 318 -1.04 -41.72 5.29
CA GLY A 318 -0.79 -42.78 6.28
C GLY A 318 -0.42 -44.15 5.70
N ARG A 319 -0.38 -44.31 4.36
CA ARG A 319 -0.08 -45.57 3.67
C ARG A 319 1.22 -45.48 2.87
N LEU A 320 1.74 -46.65 2.54
CA LEU A 320 3.08 -46.85 2.00
C LEU A 320 2.99 -47.84 0.83
N PHE A 321 3.38 -47.37 -0.35
CA PHE A 321 3.14 -47.99 -1.66
C PHE A 321 4.47 -48.37 -2.34
N GLU A 322 4.53 -49.50 -3.03
CA GLU A 322 5.76 -49.96 -3.71
C GLU A 322 6.01 -49.26 -5.06
N ASP A 323 7.27 -49.20 -5.52
CA ASP A 323 7.61 -48.63 -6.83
C ASP A 323 6.85 -49.31 -7.99
N LYS A 324 6.16 -48.49 -8.79
CA LYS A 324 5.18 -48.84 -9.84
C LYS A 324 3.84 -49.38 -9.34
N GLU A 325 3.53 -49.27 -8.06
CA GLU A 325 2.17 -49.43 -7.55
C GLU A 325 1.32 -48.18 -7.88
N ASP A 326 0.11 -48.41 -8.40
CA ASP A 326 -0.91 -47.40 -8.66
C ASP A 326 -1.91 -47.37 -7.49
N TRP A 327 -2.18 -46.20 -6.92
CA TRP A 327 -3.27 -45.98 -5.97
C TRP A 327 -4.17 -44.82 -6.41
N VAL A 328 -5.34 -44.75 -5.78
CA VAL A 328 -6.40 -43.77 -6.03
C VAL A 328 -6.49 -42.92 -4.77
N VAL A 329 -6.41 -41.59 -4.91
CA VAL A 329 -6.37 -40.63 -3.79
C VAL A 329 -7.79 -40.18 -3.45
N ASP A 330 -8.48 -39.67 -4.47
CA ASP A 330 -9.90 -39.36 -4.47
C ASP A 330 -10.58 -40.09 -5.65
N THR A 331 -11.88 -39.93 -5.86
CA THR A 331 -12.60 -40.66 -6.94
C THR A 331 -12.08 -40.39 -8.36
N CYS A 332 -11.36 -39.29 -8.60
CA CYS A 332 -10.85 -38.80 -9.87
C CYS A 332 -9.31 -38.79 -10.03
N THR A 333 -8.54 -38.83 -8.94
CA THR A 333 -7.06 -38.77 -9.01
C THR A 333 -6.40 -40.13 -8.78
N MET A 334 -5.58 -40.57 -9.74
CA MET A 334 -4.80 -41.81 -9.64
C MET A 334 -3.30 -41.53 -9.71
N CYS A 335 -2.56 -41.97 -8.69
CA CYS A 335 -1.13 -41.75 -8.55
C CYS A 335 -0.33 -43.05 -8.68
N THR A 336 0.83 -42.97 -9.32
CA THR A 336 1.79 -44.08 -9.45
C THR A 336 3.03 -43.77 -8.63
N CYS A 337 3.53 -44.70 -7.81
CA CYS A 337 4.88 -44.54 -7.23
C CYS A 337 5.92 -44.71 -8.34
N LYS A 338 6.83 -43.73 -8.51
CA LYS A 338 7.99 -43.85 -9.40
C LYS A 338 9.24 -43.37 -8.68
N GLU A 339 10.18 -44.28 -8.51
CA GLU A 339 11.53 -44.02 -8.00
C GLU A 339 11.56 -43.38 -6.59
N GLY A 340 10.46 -43.50 -5.82
CA GLY A 340 10.26 -42.90 -4.49
C GLY A 340 9.45 -41.60 -4.48
N ARG A 341 8.90 -41.15 -5.61
CA ARG A 341 7.97 -40.01 -5.69
C ARG A 341 6.59 -40.46 -6.18
N ALA A 342 5.52 -39.92 -5.59
CA ALA A 342 4.18 -40.07 -6.11
C ALA A 342 4.03 -39.23 -7.39
N VAL A 343 3.54 -39.84 -8.48
CA VAL A 343 3.26 -39.14 -9.75
C VAL A 343 1.79 -39.30 -10.07
N CYS A 344 1.02 -38.26 -9.78
CA CYS A 344 -0.43 -38.21 -9.90
C CYS A 344 -0.90 -37.82 -11.31
N ARG A 345 -2.11 -38.25 -11.65
CA ARG A 345 -2.84 -37.85 -12.86
C ARG A 345 -4.34 -37.91 -12.62
N GLU A 346 -5.04 -36.92 -13.16
CA GLU A 346 -6.50 -36.89 -13.18
C GLU A 346 -7.08 -37.87 -14.22
N ILE A 347 -8.27 -38.40 -13.93
CA ILE A 347 -9.00 -39.29 -14.82
C ILE A 347 -9.82 -38.45 -15.81
N LEU A 348 -9.24 -38.18 -16.98
CA LEU A 348 -9.92 -37.51 -18.10
C LEU A 348 -11.16 -38.30 -18.57
N CYS A 349 -12.34 -37.83 -18.18
CA CYS A 349 -13.60 -38.50 -18.49
C CYS A 349 -14.03 -38.34 -19.97
N PRO A 350 -14.70 -39.35 -20.57
CA PRO A 350 -15.31 -39.21 -21.89
C PRO A 350 -16.45 -38.18 -21.88
N LEU A 351 -16.59 -37.39 -22.96
CA LEU A 351 -17.72 -36.47 -23.13
C LEU A 351 -19.05 -37.25 -23.18
N VAL A 352 -19.97 -36.92 -22.28
CA VAL A 352 -21.29 -37.58 -22.15
C VAL A 352 -22.41 -36.63 -22.54
N SER A 353 -23.42 -37.12 -23.27
CA SER A 353 -24.46 -36.29 -23.88
C SER A 353 -25.87 -36.67 -23.40
N CYS A 354 -26.18 -36.36 -22.14
CA CYS A 354 -27.55 -36.43 -21.61
C CYS A 354 -27.88 -35.20 -20.73
N ALA A 355 -29.16 -34.91 -20.55
CA ALA A 355 -29.64 -33.67 -19.92
C ALA A 355 -29.66 -33.69 -18.38
N ASN A 356 -29.25 -34.80 -17.76
CA ASN A 356 -28.96 -34.94 -16.33
C ASN A 356 -28.03 -36.16 -16.16
N PRO A 357 -26.71 -36.00 -16.39
CA PRO A 357 -25.74 -37.01 -15.99
C PRO A 357 -25.81 -37.23 -14.48
N THR A 358 -25.56 -38.46 -14.02
CA THR A 358 -25.49 -38.77 -12.59
C THR A 358 -24.14 -39.40 -12.28
N PHE A 359 -23.50 -38.96 -11.21
CA PHE A 359 -22.27 -39.56 -10.69
C PHE A 359 -22.68 -40.71 -9.75
N PRO A 360 -22.23 -41.95 -9.98
CA PRO A 360 -22.40 -43.04 -9.01
C PRO A 360 -21.48 -42.82 -7.81
N ASP A 361 -21.93 -43.17 -6.61
CA ASP A 361 -21.11 -43.10 -5.39
C ASP A 361 -19.83 -43.93 -5.56
N GLY A 362 -18.68 -43.26 -5.75
CA GLY A 362 -17.35 -43.87 -5.88
C GLY A 362 -16.73 -43.91 -7.28
N GLU A 363 -17.31 -43.31 -8.32
CA GLU A 363 -16.69 -43.22 -9.66
C GLU A 363 -16.55 -41.76 -10.14
N CYS A 364 -15.37 -41.38 -10.68
CA CYS A 364 -15.12 -40.03 -11.20
C CYS A 364 -16.11 -39.57 -12.27
N CYS A 365 -16.44 -40.47 -13.21
CA CYS A 365 -17.01 -40.07 -14.48
C CYS A 365 -18.54 -40.16 -14.49
N PRO A 366 -19.24 -39.11 -14.98
CA PRO A 366 -20.69 -39.11 -15.03
C PRO A 366 -21.23 -40.20 -15.97
N VAL A 367 -22.33 -40.84 -15.58
CA VAL A 367 -23.04 -41.81 -16.43
C VAL A 367 -24.49 -41.41 -16.65
N CYS A 368 -25.05 -41.83 -17.78
CA CYS A 368 -26.44 -41.62 -18.15
C CYS A 368 -27.22 -42.94 -17.98
N LEU A 369 -28.06 -43.03 -16.95
CA LEU A 369 -28.90 -44.21 -16.72
C LEU A 369 -29.89 -44.42 -17.87
N SER A 370 -29.77 -45.55 -18.58
CA SER A 370 -30.63 -45.89 -19.70
C SER A 370 -31.62 -47.00 -19.33
N THR A 371 -32.91 -46.74 -19.54
CA THR A 371 -33.97 -47.76 -19.49
C THR A 371 -34.79 -47.76 -20.78
N ASP A 372 -34.24 -48.47 -21.77
CA ASP A 372 -34.86 -49.07 -22.96
C ASP A 372 -36.04 -48.40 -23.71
N SER A 373 -35.72 -48.03 -24.96
CA SER A 373 -36.54 -48.30 -26.16
C SER A 373 -37.82 -47.47 -26.43
N ASN A 374 -37.69 -46.40 -27.22
CA ASN A 374 -37.96 -46.44 -28.68
C ASN A 374 -37.71 -45.10 -29.39
N GLU A 375 -37.64 -45.16 -30.72
CA GLU A 375 -37.62 -44.06 -31.71
C GLU A 375 -36.53 -42.97 -31.59
N PHE A 376 -35.58 -43.02 -32.54
CA PHE A 376 -34.70 -41.89 -32.88
C PHE A 376 -35.54 -40.65 -33.22
N THR A 377 -35.29 -39.53 -32.54
CA THR A 377 -35.81 -38.21 -32.94
C THR A 377 -34.64 -37.23 -33.03
N ALA A 378 -34.34 -36.75 -34.24
CA ALA A 378 -33.08 -36.10 -34.58
C ALA A 378 -33.02 -34.60 -34.21
N TRP A 379 -33.49 -34.23 -33.01
CA TRP A 379 -33.38 -32.88 -32.45
C TRP A 379 -32.19 -32.78 -31.48
N SER A 380 -31.40 -31.72 -31.60
CA SER A 380 -30.40 -31.34 -30.59
C SER A 380 -31.06 -30.94 -29.25
N PRO A 381 -30.28 -30.81 -28.16
CA PRO A 381 -30.71 -30.11 -26.97
C PRO A 381 -31.20 -28.68 -27.27
N TRP A 382 -32.06 -28.15 -26.39
CA TRP A 382 -32.44 -26.75 -26.40
C TRP A 382 -31.32 -25.87 -25.86
N SER A 383 -31.13 -24.68 -26.44
CA SER A 383 -30.32 -23.61 -25.86
C SER A 383 -30.91 -23.10 -24.54
N GLU A 384 -30.16 -22.27 -23.84
CA GLU A 384 -30.74 -21.49 -22.75
C GLU A 384 -31.77 -20.46 -23.21
N TRP A 385 -32.58 -20.01 -22.25
CA TRP A 385 -33.63 -19.02 -22.46
C TRP A 385 -33.06 -17.59 -22.55
N THR A 386 -33.47 -16.84 -23.58
CA THR A 386 -33.17 -15.40 -23.67
C THR A 386 -33.69 -14.64 -22.46
N THR A 387 -33.15 -13.44 -22.20
CA THR A 387 -33.75 -12.48 -21.27
C THR A 387 -35.20 -12.13 -21.65
N CYS A 388 -35.97 -11.61 -20.69
CA CYS A 388 -37.37 -11.25 -20.88
C CYS A 388 -37.49 -10.04 -21.82
N THR A 389 -38.36 -10.09 -22.83
CA THR A 389 -38.54 -9.01 -23.82
C THR A 389 -39.12 -7.70 -23.26
N VAL A 390 -39.39 -7.62 -21.95
CA VAL A 390 -39.81 -6.40 -21.25
C VAL A 390 -39.11 -6.31 -19.89
N THR A 391 -38.78 -5.10 -19.46
CA THR A 391 -38.18 -4.83 -18.14
C THR A 391 -39.22 -4.66 -17.02
N CYS A 392 -40.47 -4.36 -17.35
CA CYS A 392 -41.61 -4.38 -16.43
C CYS A 392 -42.84 -5.02 -17.11
N GLY A 393 -43.75 -5.59 -16.34
CA GLY A 393 -44.99 -6.20 -16.84
C GLY A 393 -44.79 -7.58 -17.50
N THR A 394 -45.65 -7.92 -18.46
CA THR A 394 -45.64 -9.25 -19.10
C THR A 394 -44.92 -9.22 -20.44
N GLY A 395 -43.94 -10.12 -20.61
CA GLY A 395 -43.18 -10.31 -21.84
C GLY A 395 -43.00 -11.78 -22.19
N THR A 396 -41.99 -12.06 -23.02
CA THR A 396 -41.63 -13.43 -23.45
C THR A 396 -40.13 -13.69 -23.37
N GLN A 397 -39.75 -14.96 -23.32
CA GLN A 397 -38.39 -15.48 -23.51
C GLN A 397 -38.43 -16.55 -24.60
N GLN A 398 -37.34 -16.73 -25.34
CA GLN A 398 -37.22 -17.76 -26.39
C GLN A 398 -35.99 -18.64 -26.19
N ARG A 399 -35.96 -19.80 -26.86
CA ARG A 399 -34.77 -20.67 -27.00
C ARG A 399 -34.87 -21.54 -28.25
N GLY A 400 -33.73 -21.99 -28.79
CA GLY A 400 -33.64 -22.71 -30.08
C GLY A 400 -33.00 -24.10 -29.98
N ARG A 401 -33.14 -24.91 -31.03
CA ARG A 401 -32.44 -26.21 -31.23
C ARG A 401 -32.36 -26.60 -32.72
N SER A 402 -31.35 -27.40 -33.04
CA SER A 402 -31.01 -27.89 -34.40
C SER A 402 -31.66 -29.24 -34.69
N CYS A 403 -31.86 -29.57 -35.98
CA CYS A 403 -32.27 -30.90 -36.44
C CYS A 403 -31.13 -31.51 -37.25
N ASP A 404 -30.59 -32.65 -36.80
CA ASP A 404 -29.29 -33.17 -37.24
C ASP A 404 -29.37 -34.31 -38.26
N ASP A 405 -30.58 -34.67 -38.73
CA ASP A 405 -30.74 -35.68 -39.79
C ASP A 405 -30.86 -35.08 -41.20
N SER A 406 -29.99 -35.60 -42.08
CA SER A 406 -29.93 -35.37 -43.53
C SER A 406 -31.21 -35.69 -44.33
N SER A 407 -32.21 -36.37 -43.76
CA SER A 407 -33.44 -36.79 -44.46
C SER A 407 -34.70 -35.92 -44.22
N SER A 408 -34.56 -34.79 -43.50
CA SER A 408 -35.51 -33.66 -43.54
C SER A 408 -36.94 -33.90 -43.02
N SER A 409 -37.12 -34.57 -41.88
CA SER A 409 -38.43 -34.58 -41.18
C SER A 409 -38.37 -34.70 -39.65
N CYS A 410 -37.83 -33.69 -38.96
CA CYS A 410 -37.96 -33.57 -37.51
C CYS A 410 -39.35 -33.00 -37.11
N PRO A 411 -40.19 -33.69 -36.32
CA PRO A 411 -41.49 -33.18 -35.90
C PRO A 411 -41.41 -32.22 -34.69
N GLY A 412 -42.22 -31.17 -34.71
CA GLY A 412 -42.25 -30.11 -33.69
C GLY A 412 -41.45 -28.86 -34.10
N PRO A 413 -41.47 -27.78 -33.29
CA PRO A 413 -40.73 -26.56 -33.59
C PRO A 413 -39.25 -26.66 -33.17
N SER A 414 -38.41 -25.92 -33.89
CA SER A 414 -37.00 -25.63 -33.59
C SER A 414 -36.82 -24.49 -32.59
N ILE A 415 -37.87 -23.70 -32.32
CA ILE A 415 -37.87 -22.56 -31.38
C ILE A 415 -39.01 -22.75 -30.36
N GLN A 416 -38.73 -22.51 -29.08
CA GLN A 416 -39.70 -22.53 -27.99
C GLN A 416 -39.83 -21.12 -27.40
N THR A 417 -41.07 -20.68 -27.11
CA THR A 417 -41.36 -19.38 -26.49
C THR A 417 -42.13 -19.60 -25.19
N ARG A 418 -41.72 -18.94 -24.09
CA ARG A 418 -42.47 -18.88 -22.83
C ARG A 418 -42.81 -17.43 -22.46
N ARG A 419 -43.79 -17.22 -21.60
CA ARG A 419 -44.08 -15.90 -21.00
C ARG A 419 -43.25 -15.69 -19.73
N CYS A 420 -42.87 -14.44 -19.49
CA CYS A 420 -42.24 -13.95 -18.27
C CYS A 420 -43.06 -12.78 -17.71
N SER A 421 -42.98 -12.57 -16.39
CA SER A 421 -43.63 -11.46 -15.70
C SER A 421 -42.63 -10.77 -14.79
N MET A 422 -42.25 -9.55 -15.16
CA MET A 422 -41.54 -8.62 -14.28
C MET A 422 -42.56 -7.73 -13.54
N GLY A 423 -42.09 -6.91 -12.59
CA GLY A 423 -42.94 -6.09 -11.71
C GLY A 423 -43.97 -5.20 -12.44
N LYS A 424 -45.05 -4.81 -11.76
CA LYS A 424 -46.13 -3.98 -12.33
C LYS A 424 -45.58 -2.62 -12.79
N CYS A 425 -45.61 -2.35 -14.10
CA CYS A 425 -45.31 -1.03 -14.64
C CYS A 425 -46.24 0.04 -14.03
N SER A 426 -45.69 1.21 -13.70
CA SER A 426 -46.47 2.38 -13.28
C SER A 426 -47.19 3.02 -14.46
N ASN A 427 -48.47 3.38 -14.27
CA ASN A 427 -49.33 3.87 -15.35
C ASN A 427 -48.99 5.32 -15.74
N HIS A 428 -48.32 5.52 -16.87
CA HIS A 428 -48.53 6.68 -17.74
C HIS A 428 -48.50 6.26 -19.20
N SER A 429 -49.47 6.74 -19.99
CA SER A 429 -49.75 6.26 -21.35
C SER A 429 -49.63 7.39 -22.37
N GLU A 430 -48.53 7.43 -23.12
CA GLU A 430 -48.50 7.97 -24.48
C GLU A 430 -47.29 7.47 -25.29
N TYR A 431 -47.39 7.53 -26.62
CA TYR A 431 -46.39 7.11 -27.62
C TYR A 431 -45.93 5.64 -27.64
N ALA A 432 -46.67 4.83 -28.40
CA ALA A 432 -46.08 3.64 -29.04
C ALA A 432 -45.03 4.09 -30.09
N LYS A 433 -43.76 3.73 -29.88
CA LYS A 433 -42.67 3.98 -30.84
C LYS A 433 -42.67 2.92 -31.95
N ARG A 434 -42.08 3.26 -33.10
CA ARG A 434 -41.66 2.30 -34.13
C ARG A 434 -40.64 1.33 -33.52
N VAL A 435 -40.85 0.03 -33.68
CA VAL A 435 -39.95 -1.02 -33.17
C VAL A 435 -39.27 -1.67 -34.36
N ASP A 436 -38.07 -1.21 -34.70
CA ASP A 436 -37.25 -1.83 -35.75
C ASP A 436 -36.83 -3.26 -35.32
N GLY A 437 -36.73 -4.16 -36.29
CA GLY A 437 -36.49 -5.58 -36.04
C GLY A 437 -35.04 -5.87 -35.67
N GLY A 438 -34.85 -6.63 -34.60
CA GLY A 438 -33.54 -7.12 -34.16
C GLY A 438 -33.37 -8.62 -34.46
N TRP A 439 -32.14 -9.00 -34.83
CA TRP A 439 -31.77 -10.40 -34.99
C TRP A 439 -31.78 -11.11 -33.63
N GLY A 440 -32.47 -12.25 -33.54
CA GLY A 440 -32.27 -13.21 -32.46
C GLY A 440 -30.88 -13.85 -32.52
N PRO A 441 -30.45 -14.53 -31.44
CA PRO A 441 -29.16 -15.22 -31.41
C PRO A 441 -29.06 -16.26 -32.53
N TRP A 442 -27.84 -16.46 -33.01
CA TRP A 442 -27.53 -17.58 -33.91
C TRP A 442 -27.72 -18.92 -33.20
N SER A 443 -28.13 -19.94 -33.95
CA SER A 443 -27.96 -21.34 -33.55
C SER A 443 -26.48 -21.68 -33.34
N PRO A 444 -26.17 -22.75 -32.60
CA PRO A 444 -24.88 -23.41 -32.72
C PRO A 444 -24.55 -23.76 -34.18
N TRP A 445 -23.25 -23.90 -34.47
CA TRP A 445 -22.79 -24.43 -35.75
C TRP A 445 -23.19 -25.91 -35.88
N ALA A 446 -23.77 -26.27 -37.02
CA ALA A 446 -23.97 -27.66 -37.41
C ALA A 446 -22.63 -28.38 -37.64
N ALA A 447 -22.62 -29.70 -37.49
CA ALA A 447 -21.44 -30.53 -37.69
C ALA A 447 -20.81 -30.32 -39.09
N CYS A 448 -19.48 -30.31 -39.15
CA CYS A 448 -18.74 -30.11 -40.39
C CYS A 448 -19.06 -31.21 -41.41
N SER A 449 -19.31 -30.84 -42.67
CA SER A 449 -19.74 -31.75 -43.74
C SER A 449 -18.71 -32.80 -44.19
N ALA A 450 -17.47 -32.72 -43.70
CA ALA A 450 -16.43 -33.72 -43.91
C ALA A 450 -15.52 -33.85 -42.67
N THR A 451 -15.06 -35.07 -42.38
CA THR A 451 -14.16 -35.39 -41.25
C THR A 451 -12.67 -35.33 -41.60
N CYS A 452 -12.32 -35.12 -42.87
CA CYS A 452 -10.94 -34.89 -43.33
C CYS A 452 -10.93 -34.19 -44.70
N GLY A 453 -9.85 -33.47 -45.02
CA GLY A 453 -9.65 -32.81 -46.32
C GLY A 453 -10.25 -31.39 -46.46
N GLY A 454 -10.75 -30.82 -45.36
CA GLY A 454 -11.48 -29.55 -45.35
C GLY A 454 -12.99 -29.74 -45.57
N GLY A 455 -13.80 -28.88 -44.95
CA GLY A 455 -15.25 -29.05 -44.94
C GLY A 455 -16.02 -27.81 -44.51
N LEU A 456 -17.34 -27.91 -44.57
CA LEU A 456 -18.28 -26.78 -44.49
C LEU A 456 -19.24 -26.96 -43.30
N LYS A 457 -19.37 -25.95 -42.44
CA LYS A 457 -20.30 -25.88 -41.30
C LYS A 457 -21.29 -24.72 -41.48
N SER A 458 -22.49 -24.82 -40.88
CA SER A 458 -23.58 -23.83 -41.07
C SER A 458 -24.36 -23.51 -39.80
N ARG A 459 -24.87 -22.28 -39.63
CA ARG A 459 -25.74 -21.86 -38.52
C ARG A 459 -26.89 -20.96 -39.00
N MET A 460 -27.96 -20.78 -38.21
CA MET A 460 -29.15 -20.01 -38.61
C MET A 460 -29.69 -19.06 -37.51
N ARG A 461 -30.40 -17.99 -37.90
CA ARG A 461 -31.05 -17.01 -36.99
C ARG A 461 -32.34 -16.44 -37.57
N GLU A 462 -33.19 -15.88 -36.70
CA GLU A 462 -34.47 -15.26 -37.08
C GLU A 462 -34.57 -13.78 -36.65
N CYS A 463 -35.38 -12.99 -37.36
CA CYS A 463 -35.63 -11.58 -37.09
C CYS A 463 -36.79 -11.42 -36.07
N ASN A 464 -36.50 -11.68 -34.80
CA ASN A 464 -37.52 -11.83 -33.76
C ASN A 464 -37.15 -11.22 -32.38
N SER A 465 -36.00 -10.55 -32.26
CA SER A 465 -35.47 -10.04 -30.98
C SER A 465 -35.08 -8.54 -31.05
N PRO A 466 -36.05 -7.60 -31.08
CA PRO A 466 -37.49 -7.81 -31.15
C PRO A 466 -37.97 -8.09 -32.58
N HIS A 467 -39.19 -8.63 -32.71
CA HIS A 467 -39.88 -8.69 -34.00
C HIS A 467 -40.30 -7.25 -34.43
N PRO A 468 -40.14 -6.86 -35.71
CA PRO A 468 -40.48 -5.50 -36.14
C PRO A 468 -41.98 -5.20 -36.04
N GLU A 469 -42.33 -4.20 -35.22
CA GLU A 469 -43.69 -3.72 -35.02
C GLU A 469 -43.84 -2.21 -35.30
N HIS A 470 -45.07 -1.74 -35.46
CA HIS A 470 -45.39 -0.33 -35.74
C HIS A 470 -44.60 0.29 -36.92
N GLU A 471 -44.57 -0.42 -38.06
CA GLU A 471 -43.77 -0.10 -39.25
C GLU A 471 -42.25 -0.15 -39.05
N GLY A 472 -41.76 -0.94 -38.09
CA GLY A 472 -40.36 -1.25 -37.93
C GLY A 472 -39.68 -1.75 -39.21
N ARG A 473 -38.41 -1.40 -39.39
CA ARG A 473 -37.55 -1.95 -40.45
C ARG A 473 -37.33 -3.46 -40.22
N PRO A 474 -37.37 -4.31 -41.25
CA PRO A 474 -36.92 -5.69 -41.13
C PRO A 474 -35.38 -5.73 -40.91
N CYS A 475 -34.91 -6.78 -40.24
CA CYS A 475 -33.49 -7.02 -40.05
C CYS A 475 -32.75 -7.16 -41.40
N LEU A 476 -31.54 -6.63 -41.49
CA LEU A 476 -30.68 -6.73 -42.67
C LEU A 476 -29.54 -7.71 -42.42
N GLY A 477 -29.18 -8.49 -43.46
CA GLY A 477 -28.22 -9.60 -43.39
C GLY A 477 -28.89 -10.95 -43.68
N GLU A 478 -28.09 -12.01 -43.76
CA GLU A 478 -28.62 -13.35 -44.02
C GLU A 478 -29.10 -14.07 -42.75
N THR A 479 -30.07 -14.96 -42.92
CA THR A 479 -30.66 -15.83 -41.88
C THR A 479 -29.90 -17.13 -41.69
N VAL A 480 -28.97 -17.45 -42.59
CA VAL A 480 -28.09 -18.62 -42.54
C VAL A 480 -26.67 -18.14 -42.83
N ASP A 481 -25.70 -18.71 -42.12
CA ASP A 481 -24.27 -18.41 -42.23
C ASP A 481 -23.50 -19.73 -42.43
N ASN A 482 -22.43 -19.69 -43.22
CA ASN A 482 -21.78 -20.85 -43.82
C ASN A 482 -20.25 -20.64 -43.91
N GLU A 483 -19.47 -21.49 -43.26
CA GLU A 483 -18.01 -21.31 -43.11
C GLU A 483 -17.25 -22.56 -43.60
N TRP A 484 -16.14 -22.34 -44.31
CA TRP A 484 -15.28 -23.41 -44.88
C TRP A 484 -13.94 -23.50 -44.14
N THR A 485 -13.47 -24.73 -43.89
CA THR A 485 -12.22 -25.01 -43.17
C THR A 485 -11.15 -25.64 -44.09
N PRO A 486 -9.91 -25.11 -44.14
CA PRO A 486 -8.79 -25.69 -44.91
C PRO A 486 -7.89 -26.64 -44.09
N PRO A 487 -7.11 -27.52 -44.74
CA PRO A 487 -6.14 -28.42 -44.08
C PRO A 487 -4.70 -27.86 -44.01
N PRO A 488 -3.84 -28.35 -43.09
CA PRO A 488 -2.42 -27.98 -42.99
C PRO A 488 -1.48 -28.78 -43.93
N ASP A 489 -0.30 -28.22 -44.22
CA ASP A 489 0.69 -28.70 -45.21
C ASP A 489 1.66 -29.79 -44.74
N LEU A 490 2.14 -30.63 -45.69
CA LEU A 490 3.56 -31.02 -45.77
C LEU A 490 3.98 -31.55 -47.18
N ASN A 491 5.29 -31.52 -47.46
CA ASN A 491 5.90 -31.72 -48.78
C ASN A 491 5.95 -33.19 -49.30
N THR A 492 5.81 -33.39 -50.64
CA THR A 492 6.82 -34.05 -51.53
C THR A 492 6.45 -33.99 -53.03
N ILE A 493 7.37 -34.38 -53.93
CA ILE A 493 7.34 -34.19 -55.39
C ILE A 493 7.44 -35.53 -56.16
N SER A 494 6.97 -35.57 -57.43
CA SER A 494 7.15 -36.63 -58.47
C SER A 494 6.17 -37.83 -58.34
N ASP A 495 5.64 -38.45 -59.42
CA ASP A 495 6.06 -38.43 -60.83
C ASP A 495 4.91 -38.45 -61.89
N CYS A 496 5.25 -38.26 -63.16
CA CYS A 496 4.33 -38.08 -64.31
C CYS A 496 3.89 -39.39 -65.01
N PHE A 497 2.78 -39.39 -65.79
CA PHE A 497 2.78 -39.45 -67.28
C PHE A 497 1.39 -39.67 -67.97
N TYR A 498 1.37 -39.35 -69.28
CA TYR A 498 0.32 -39.57 -70.32
C TYR A 498 -0.99 -38.74 -70.25
N GLY A 499 -1.56 -38.28 -71.38
CA GLY A 499 -0.98 -38.24 -72.74
C GLY A 499 -1.97 -38.15 -73.93
N ILE A 500 -2.22 -36.93 -74.43
CA ILE A 500 -2.57 -36.55 -75.82
C ILE A 500 -3.71 -37.29 -76.56
N GLN A 501 -4.70 -36.53 -77.03
CA GLN A 501 -5.29 -36.71 -78.37
C GLN A 501 -5.73 -35.33 -78.94
N CYS A 502 -5.74 -35.15 -80.27
CA CYS A 502 -5.90 -33.82 -80.89
C CYS A 502 -6.62 -33.85 -82.27
N LEU A 503 -7.12 -32.68 -82.68
CA LEU A 503 -7.24 -32.17 -84.07
C LEU A 503 -8.21 -32.82 -85.09
N LEU A 504 -9.22 -32.04 -85.55
CA LEU A 504 -9.43 -31.48 -86.92
C LEU A 504 -10.80 -30.72 -86.97
N THR A 505 -10.88 -29.39 -87.14
CA THR A 505 -11.00 -28.57 -88.39
C THR A 505 -12.29 -28.76 -89.23
N LEU A 506 -12.80 -27.83 -90.05
CA LEU A 506 -12.38 -26.48 -90.56
C LEU A 506 -13.49 -25.41 -90.20
N LEU A 507 -13.70 -24.19 -90.77
CA LEU A 507 -13.30 -23.53 -92.03
C LEU A 507 -13.22 -21.96 -91.92
N MET A 508 -14.04 -21.21 -92.67
CA MET A 508 -14.06 -19.72 -92.85
C MET A 508 -15.53 -19.25 -92.99
N THR A 509 -15.93 -17.97 -92.94
CA THR A 509 -15.36 -16.67 -93.40
C THR A 509 -15.81 -15.49 -92.48
N MET A 510 -15.44 -14.20 -92.61
CA MET A 510 -14.60 -13.40 -93.56
C MET A 510 -13.97 -12.19 -92.82
N LEU A 511 -13.31 -11.26 -93.52
CA LEU A 511 -12.77 -9.99 -93.01
C LEU A 511 -13.84 -8.87 -92.92
N ILE A 512 -13.63 -7.89 -92.03
CA ILE A 512 -13.38 -6.47 -92.40
C ILE A 512 -12.81 -5.70 -91.19
N MET A 513 -11.99 -4.67 -91.45
CA MET A 513 -11.36 -3.83 -90.41
C MET A 513 -12.25 -2.66 -90.00
N VAL A 514 -12.07 -2.16 -88.77
CA VAL A 514 -11.82 -0.74 -88.44
C VAL A 514 -11.64 -0.62 -86.92
N SER A 515 -10.49 -0.09 -86.49
CA SER A 515 -10.31 0.40 -85.12
C SER A 515 -10.68 1.87 -85.05
N PRO A 516 -11.44 2.28 -84.04
CA PRO A 516 -11.30 3.61 -83.45
C PRO A 516 -10.95 3.45 -81.97
N LEU A 517 -9.69 3.71 -81.62
CA LEU A 517 -9.16 3.93 -80.25
C LEU A 517 -9.88 3.13 -79.15
N THR A 518 -9.49 1.86 -78.97
CA THR A 518 -9.85 1.11 -77.77
C THR A 518 -9.22 1.77 -76.56
N ASP A 519 -10.04 2.28 -75.66
CA ASP A 519 -9.61 2.79 -74.37
C ASP A 519 -8.97 1.64 -73.57
N GLY A 520 -7.67 1.74 -73.27
CA GLY A 520 -6.91 0.65 -72.63
C GLY A 520 -7.45 0.30 -71.26
N CYS A 521 -8.02 1.27 -70.55
CA CYS A 521 -8.62 1.09 -69.24
C CYS A 521 -9.92 0.27 -69.26
N LEU A 522 -10.57 0.03 -70.41
CA LEU A 522 -11.74 -0.84 -70.52
C LEU A 522 -11.46 -2.31 -70.16
N SER A 523 -10.19 -2.73 -70.08
CA SER A 523 -9.82 -4.07 -69.59
C SER A 523 -9.60 -4.14 -68.07
N ASN A 524 -9.84 -3.05 -67.33
CA ASN A 524 -9.49 -2.88 -65.90
C ASN A 524 -8.07 -3.38 -65.57
N PRO A 525 -7.00 -2.84 -66.19
CA PRO A 525 -5.63 -3.33 -66.03
C PRO A 525 -4.93 -2.84 -64.75
N CYS A 526 -5.55 -1.92 -64.01
CA CYS A 526 -5.04 -1.37 -62.75
C CYS A 526 -5.76 -2.00 -61.55
N PHE A 527 -5.13 -1.93 -60.38
CA PHE A 527 -5.70 -2.41 -59.12
C PHE A 527 -7.02 -1.71 -58.77
N ALA A 528 -7.90 -2.37 -58.02
CA ALA A 528 -9.22 -1.85 -57.69
C ALA A 528 -9.13 -0.50 -56.96
N GLY A 529 -9.79 0.53 -57.50
CA GLY A 529 -9.76 1.90 -56.96
C GLY A 529 -8.62 2.78 -57.47
N VAL A 530 -7.68 2.26 -58.26
CA VAL A 530 -6.61 3.05 -58.89
C VAL A 530 -7.15 3.77 -60.14
N GLU A 531 -6.83 5.05 -60.29
CA GLU A 531 -7.14 5.80 -61.51
C GLU A 531 -6.30 5.27 -62.68
N CYS A 532 -6.97 4.78 -63.72
CA CYS A 532 -6.35 4.32 -64.96
C CYS A 532 -6.42 5.42 -66.02
N SER A 533 -5.30 5.72 -66.67
CA SER A 533 -5.21 6.73 -67.72
C SER A 533 -4.77 6.10 -69.05
N THR A 534 -5.47 6.42 -70.14
CA THR A 534 -5.19 5.87 -71.49
C THR A 534 -4.42 6.86 -72.36
N GLY A 535 -3.31 6.40 -72.94
CA GLY A 535 -2.53 7.13 -73.92
C GLY A 535 -3.20 7.19 -75.31
N ALA A 536 -2.86 8.21 -76.11
CA ALA A 536 -3.48 8.46 -77.42
C ALA A 536 -3.19 7.39 -78.50
N ASP A 537 -2.41 6.36 -78.18
CA ASP A 537 -2.10 5.19 -78.99
C ASP A 537 -2.81 3.90 -78.52
N GLY A 538 -3.53 3.94 -77.39
CA GLY A 538 -4.16 2.79 -76.75
C GLY A 538 -3.30 2.10 -75.67
N SER A 539 -2.15 2.67 -75.31
CA SER A 539 -1.45 2.33 -74.06
C SER A 539 -2.25 2.77 -72.83
N TRP A 540 -1.91 2.23 -71.65
CA TRP A 540 -2.51 2.63 -70.38
C TRP A 540 -1.42 2.75 -69.29
N GLU A 541 -1.61 3.70 -68.38
CA GLU A 541 -0.76 3.93 -67.21
C GLU A 541 -1.66 4.04 -65.97
N CYS A 542 -1.27 3.32 -64.90
CA CYS A 542 -1.98 3.32 -63.62
C CYS A 542 -1.43 4.42 -62.69
N GLY A 543 -2.32 5.09 -61.97
CA GLY A 543 -1.98 6.00 -60.88
C GLY A 543 -1.40 5.28 -59.64
N PRO A 544 -1.18 6.00 -58.54
CA PRO A 544 -0.76 5.40 -57.27
C PRO A 544 -1.83 4.44 -56.71
N CYS A 545 -1.40 3.50 -55.87
CA CYS A 545 -2.31 2.64 -55.12
C CYS A 545 -3.25 3.45 -54.19
N PRO A 546 -4.41 2.90 -53.80
CA PRO A 546 -5.31 3.57 -52.86
C PRO A 546 -4.68 3.72 -51.47
N LEU A 547 -5.25 4.58 -50.62
CA LEU A 547 -4.85 4.67 -49.21
C LEU A 547 -5.05 3.31 -48.51
N GLY A 548 -4.10 2.93 -47.66
CA GLY A 548 -3.97 1.57 -47.09
C GLY A 548 -3.19 0.58 -47.96
N PHE A 549 -2.86 0.91 -49.22
CA PHE A 549 -2.11 0.02 -50.11
C PHE A 549 -0.81 0.62 -50.65
N ARG A 550 0.17 -0.25 -50.95
CA ARG A 550 1.47 0.12 -51.52
C ARG A 550 1.82 -0.76 -52.71
N GLY A 551 2.43 -0.17 -53.75
CA GLY A 551 2.76 -0.90 -54.96
C GLY A 551 2.96 0.01 -56.16
N ASN A 552 2.65 -0.49 -57.35
CA ASN A 552 2.91 0.17 -58.64
C ASN A 552 1.64 0.51 -59.45
N GLY A 553 0.46 0.49 -58.82
CA GLY A 553 -0.84 0.77 -59.46
C GLY A 553 -1.43 -0.39 -60.26
N THR A 554 -0.62 -1.35 -60.74
CA THR A 554 -1.11 -2.63 -61.31
C THR A 554 -1.20 -3.72 -60.24
N HIS A 555 -0.20 -3.77 -59.37
CA HIS A 555 -0.12 -4.62 -58.19
C HIS A 555 0.01 -3.68 -57.00
N CYS A 556 -0.90 -3.85 -56.04
CA CYS A 556 -0.96 -3.11 -54.79
C CYS A 556 -1.19 -4.13 -53.68
N GLU A 557 -0.30 -4.14 -52.69
CA GLU A 557 -0.35 -4.99 -51.52
C GLU A 557 -0.77 -4.13 -50.32
N ASP A 558 -1.38 -4.75 -49.32
CA ASP A 558 -1.82 -4.05 -48.11
C ASP A 558 -0.63 -3.47 -47.32
N VAL A 559 -0.86 -2.41 -46.56
CA VAL A 559 0.17 -1.77 -45.74
C VAL A 559 -0.12 -2.02 -44.28
N ASN A 560 0.66 -2.92 -43.66
CA ASN A 560 0.61 -3.11 -42.22
C ASN A 560 1.01 -1.81 -41.50
N GLU A 561 0.01 -1.09 -41.02
CA GLU A 561 0.18 0.20 -40.35
C GLU A 561 0.66 0.05 -38.90
N CYS A 562 0.43 -1.12 -38.29
CA CYS A 562 0.99 -1.49 -36.98
C CYS A 562 2.52 -1.64 -37.06
N ASP A 563 3.04 -2.41 -38.04
CA ASP A 563 4.50 -2.54 -38.28
C ASP A 563 5.19 -1.19 -38.55
N MET A 564 4.46 -0.25 -39.16
CA MET A 564 5.00 1.04 -39.63
C MET A 564 4.86 2.18 -38.60
N VAL A 565 4.11 1.99 -37.52
CA VAL A 565 3.90 2.95 -36.43
C VAL A 565 3.76 2.18 -35.11
N SER A 566 4.89 1.86 -34.49
CA SER A 566 4.94 1.03 -33.27
C SER A 566 4.25 1.63 -32.04
N ASP A 567 4.00 2.95 -32.04
CA ASP A 567 3.29 3.69 -30.99
C ASP A 567 1.91 4.18 -31.44
N LEU A 568 1.23 3.38 -32.29
CA LEU A 568 -0.10 3.64 -32.81
C LEU A 568 -1.21 3.33 -31.80
N CYS A 569 -1.11 2.18 -31.16
CA CYS A 569 -2.03 1.71 -30.12
C CYS A 569 -1.32 1.73 -28.76
N TYR A 570 -2.09 1.68 -27.67
CA TYR A 570 -1.50 1.65 -26.33
C TYR A 570 -0.70 0.36 -26.15
N ASN A 571 0.54 0.48 -25.69
CA ASN A 571 1.44 -0.65 -25.50
C ASN A 571 1.20 -1.27 -24.13
N VAL A 572 1.03 -2.59 -24.08
CA VAL A 572 1.00 -3.37 -22.84
C VAL A 572 2.03 -4.48 -23.02
N PRO A 573 2.94 -4.73 -22.05
CA PRO A 573 3.90 -5.83 -22.14
C PRO A 573 3.26 -7.15 -22.55
N GLY A 574 3.95 -7.92 -23.39
CA GLY A 574 3.48 -9.20 -23.92
C GLY A 574 2.33 -9.15 -24.95
N THR A 575 1.57 -8.05 -25.08
CA THR A 575 0.30 -8.04 -25.82
C THR A 575 0.30 -7.15 -27.07
N GLU A 576 0.06 -7.74 -28.25
CA GLU A 576 -0.15 -7.00 -29.50
C GLU A 576 -1.55 -6.37 -29.56
N ARG A 577 -1.66 -5.06 -29.30
CA ARG A 577 -2.95 -4.32 -29.24
C ARG A 577 -3.36 -3.61 -30.53
N CYS A 578 -2.58 -3.72 -31.60
CA CYS A 578 -2.86 -3.15 -32.91
C CYS A 578 -3.29 -4.26 -33.88
N ILE A 579 -4.41 -4.08 -34.58
CA ILE A 579 -4.93 -5.06 -35.53
C ILE A 579 -4.93 -4.44 -36.93
N ASN A 580 -4.05 -4.97 -37.79
CA ASN A 580 -4.06 -4.67 -39.21
C ASN A 580 -5.28 -5.30 -39.91
N THR A 581 -5.80 -4.63 -40.93
CA THR A 581 -6.98 -5.04 -41.69
C THR A 581 -6.77 -4.77 -43.18
N GLU A 582 -7.36 -5.55 -44.07
CA GLU A 582 -7.24 -5.31 -45.52
C GLU A 582 -8.42 -4.48 -46.05
N PRO A 583 -8.35 -3.15 -46.20
CA PRO A 583 -7.23 -2.24 -45.87
C PRO A 583 -7.43 -1.41 -44.58
N GLY A 584 -6.30 -0.98 -44.01
CA GLY A 584 -6.23 -0.05 -42.86
C GLY A 584 -5.92 -0.72 -41.53
N PHE A 585 -6.13 0.00 -40.43
CA PHE A 585 -5.90 -0.51 -39.08
C PHE A 585 -7.03 -0.14 -38.11
N HIS A 586 -7.08 -0.88 -37.00
CA HIS A 586 -7.73 -0.42 -35.78
C HIS A 586 -6.97 -0.89 -34.53
N CYS A 587 -7.05 -0.10 -33.46
CA CYS A 587 -6.60 -0.52 -32.15
C CYS A 587 -7.69 -1.32 -31.44
N LEU A 588 -7.29 -2.22 -30.55
CA LEU A 588 -8.15 -2.69 -29.47
C LEU A 588 -8.61 -1.52 -28.58
N PRO A 589 -9.70 -1.66 -27.80
CA PRO A 589 -9.98 -0.72 -26.72
C PRO A 589 -8.80 -0.68 -25.72
N CYS A 590 -8.79 0.34 -24.87
CA CYS A 590 -7.90 0.36 -23.71
C CYS A 590 -8.09 -0.92 -22.86
N PRO A 591 -7.04 -1.40 -22.18
CA PRO A 591 -7.15 -2.51 -21.23
C PRO A 591 -8.15 -2.20 -20.10
N PRO A 592 -8.59 -3.21 -19.32
CA PRO A 592 -9.26 -2.98 -18.04
C PRO A 592 -8.48 -1.96 -17.18
N ARG A 593 -9.17 -1.31 -16.23
CA ARG A 593 -8.62 -0.22 -15.38
C ARG A 593 -8.17 1.05 -16.15
N TYR A 594 -8.15 1.06 -17.49
CA TYR A 594 -7.88 2.24 -18.33
C TYR A 594 -9.07 2.69 -19.18
N LYS A 595 -9.17 3.99 -19.46
CA LYS A 595 -10.15 4.64 -20.34
C LYS A 595 -9.42 5.37 -21.48
N GLY A 596 -10.03 5.56 -22.65
CA GLY A 596 -9.35 6.32 -23.70
C GLY A 596 -9.98 6.30 -25.07
N THR A 597 -9.18 6.68 -26.07
CA THR A 597 -9.56 6.61 -27.49
C THR A 597 -9.44 5.19 -28.03
N GLN A 598 -10.18 4.87 -29.09
CA GLN A 598 -9.95 3.68 -29.91
C GLN A 598 -9.73 4.11 -31.37
N PRO A 599 -8.48 4.35 -31.78
CA PRO A 599 -8.16 4.72 -33.15
C PRO A 599 -8.52 3.64 -34.17
N TYR A 600 -8.95 4.10 -35.34
CA TYR A 600 -9.00 3.33 -36.57
C TYR A 600 -8.66 4.27 -37.74
N GLY A 601 -8.21 3.71 -38.87
CA GLY A 601 -7.77 4.54 -39.99
C GLY A 601 -7.42 3.75 -41.25
N LEU A 602 -7.06 4.52 -42.27
CA LEU A 602 -6.64 4.03 -43.60
C LEU A 602 -5.39 4.83 -44.00
N GLY A 603 -4.23 4.18 -44.10
CA GLY A 603 -2.99 4.84 -44.47
C GLY A 603 -2.14 5.25 -43.26
N VAL A 604 -0.84 5.00 -43.37
CA VAL A 604 0.23 5.38 -42.41
C VAL A 604 0.19 6.86 -41.98
N GLU A 605 -0.34 7.77 -42.81
CA GLU A 605 -0.52 9.18 -42.42
C GLU A 605 -1.66 9.38 -41.41
N VAL A 606 -2.71 8.56 -41.42
CA VAL A 606 -3.75 8.57 -40.38
C VAL A 606 -3.18 7.98 -39.09
N ALA A 607 -2.48 6.85 -39.18
CA ALA A 607 -1.83 6.20 -38.05
C ALA A 607 -0.91 7.14 -37.26
N LYS A 608 -0.02 7.87 -37.96
CA LYS A 608 0.92 8.80 -37.30
C LYS A 608 0.27 9.99 -36.59
N ASN A 609 -0.96 10.34 -36.95
CA ASN A 609 -1.68 11.52 -36.41
C ASN A 609 -2.82 11.14 -35.45
N ASN A 610 -3.29 9.89 -35.45
CA ASN A 610 -4.42 9.41 -34.64
C ASN A 610 -3.97 8.23 -33.78
N LYS A 611 -3.14 8.53 -32.75
CA LYS A 611 -2.62 7.54 -31.81
C LYS A 611 -3.59 7.29 -30.66
N GLN A 612 -3.50 6.11 -30.07
CA GLN A 612 -4.27 5.77 -28.90
C GLN A 612 -3.70 6.46 -27.67
N VAL A 613 -4.59 7.03 -26.86
CA VAL A 613 -4.26 7.53 -25.53
C VAL A 613 -5.19 6.82 -24.57
N CYS A 614 -4.61 6.03 -23.67
CA CYS A 614 -5.29 5.39 -22.55
C CYS A 614 -4.82 6.07 -21.26
N GLU A 615 -5.76 6.69 -20.55
CA GLU A 615 -5.57 7.27 -19.23
C GLU A 615 -6.07 6.28 -18.16
N PRO A 616 -5.49 6.29 -16.95
CA PRO A 616 -6.03 5.57 -15.81
C PRO A 616 -7.50 5.92 -15.56
N TYR A 617 -8.34 4.91 -15.33
CA TYR A 617 -9.73 5.12 -14.93
C TYR A 617 -9.80 5.33 -13.41
N ASN A 618 -10.58 6.31 -12.96
CA ASN A 618 -10.82 6.53 -11.54
C ASN A 618 -12.30 6.91 -11.33
N PRO A 619 -13.17 5.96 -10.96
CA PRO A 619 -14.62 6.17 -10.87
C PRO A 619 -15.05 7.35 -9.98
N CYS A 620 -14.26 7.62 -8.93
CA CYS A 620 -14.49 8.72 -8.00
C CYS A 620 -14.15 10.08 -8.62
N LYS A 621 -12.94 10.24 -9.16
CA LYS A 621 -12.47 11.47 -9.83
C LYS A 621 -13.29 11.78 -11.08
N ASP A 622 -13.66 10.76 -11.84
CA ASP A 622 -14.47 10.87 -13.06
C ASP A 622 -15.98 11.06 -12.77
N ASN A 623 -16.41 10.96 -11.50
CA ASN A 623 -17.83 11.05 -11.09
C ASN A 623 -18.73 10.04 -11.86
N THR A 624 -18.22 8.82 -12.07
CA THR A 624 -18.94 7.71 -12.73
C THR A 624 -19.35 6.60 -11.77
N HIS A 625 -18.98 6.72 -10.49
CA HIS A 625 -19.36 5.80 -9.41
C HIS A 625 -20.88 5.72 -9.17
N SER A 626 -21.31 4.61 -8.57
CA SER A 626 -22.71 4.33 -8.18
C SER A 626 -23.09 4.77 -6.75
N CYS A 627 -22.13 5.22 -5.93
CA CYS A 627 -22.33 5.52 -4.51
C CYS A 627 -23.49 6.50 -4.22
N HIS A 628 -24.10 6.34 -3.05
CA HIS A 628 -25.22 7.16 -2.58
C HIS A 628 -24.88 8.66 -2.52
N LYS A 629 -25.91 9.52 -2.61
CA LYS A 629 -25.75 10.97 -2.43
C LYS A 629 -25.10 11.35 -1.09
N PHE A 630 -25.33 10.56 -0.04
CA PHE A 630 -24.75 10.75 1.29
C PHE A 630 -23.57 9.81 1.56
N ALA A 631 -23.03 9.16 0.53
CA ALA A 631 -21.79 8.39 0.60
C ALA A 631 -20.59 9.20 0.09
N LEU A 632 -19.39 8.70 0.37
CA LEU A 632 -18.14 9.01 -0.31
C LEU A 632 -17.84 7.90 -1.32
N CYS A 633 -17.15 8.26 -2.40
CA CYS A 633 -16.50 7.30 -3.28
C CYS A 633 -15.04 7.27 -2.84
N ILE A 634 -14.58 6.12 -2.37
CA ILE A 634 -13.22 5.89 -1.89
C ILE A 634 -12.51 5.07 -2.94
N PHE A 635 -11.52 5.67 -3.60
CA PHE A 635 -10.62 4.94 -4.49
C PHE A 635 -9.66 4.13 -3.61
N LEU A 636 -9.54 2.83 -3.89
CA LEU A 636 -8.67 1.93 -3.13
C LEU A 636 -7.26 1.97 -3.74
N SER A 637 -7.08 1.26 -4.85
CA SER A 637 -5.91 1.34 -5.71
C SER A 637 -6.35 1.24 -7.17
N HIS A 638 -5.41 1.49 -8.10
CA HIS A 638 -5.64 1.17 -9.51
C HIS A 638 -5.77 -0.34 -9.74
N PHE A 639 -4.98 -1.14 -9.02
CA PHE A 639 -4.90 -2.60 -9.17
C PHE A 639 -5.73 -3.38 -8.14
N SER A 640 -6.33 -2.69 -7.16
CA SER A 640 -7.29 -3.30 -6.23
C SER A 640 -8.60 -3.65 -6.96
N ASP A 641 -9.22 -4.79 -6.66
CA ASP A 641 -10.53 -5.16 -7.19
C ASP A 641 -11.57 -5.21 -6.06
N PRO A 642 -12.58 -4.30 -6.02
CA PRO A 642 -12.85 -3.24 -6.99
C PRO A 642 -11.98 -2.00 -6.77
N MET A 643 -11.67 -1.29 -7.86
CA MET A 643 -10.89 -0.02 -7.83
C MET A 643 -11.44 1.06 -6.87
N TYR A 644 -12.69 0.94 -6.42
CA TYR A 644 -13.31 1.83 -5.45
C TYR A 644 -14.36 1.13 -4.59
N LYS A 645 -14.45 1.53 -3.31
CA LYS A 645 -15.59 1.24 -2.43
C LYS A 645 -16.46 2.48 -2.20
N CYS A 646 -17.70 2.25 -1.77
CA CYS A 646 -18.65 3.29 -1.39
C CYS A 646 -18.87 3.22 0.12
N GLU A 647 -18.69 4.32 0.83
CA GLU A 647 -18.88 4.36 2.29
C GLU A 647 -19.84 5.49 2.65
N CYS A 648 -20.75 5.26 3.60
CA CYS A 648 -21.66 6.31 4.05
C CYS A 648 -20.91 7.39 4.86
N ARG A 649 -21.25 8.67 4.66
CA ARG A 649 -20.63 9.78 5.40
C ARG A 649 -21.08 9.73 6.85
N THR A 650 -20.24 10.21 7.76
CA THR A 650 -20.54 10.41 9.19
C THR A 650 -21.96 10.95 9.45
N GLY A 651 -22.71 10.26 10.32
CA GLY A 651 -24.14 10.47 10.58
C GLY A 651 -25.08 9.80 9.57
N TYR A 652 -24.53 8.92 8.73
CA TYR A 652 -25.31 8.07 7.84
C TYR A 652 -24.68 6.68 7.81
N ALA A 653 -25.52 5.66 7.92
CA ALA A 653 -25.13 4.24 7.87
C ALA A 653 -25.79 3.55 6.67
N GLY A 654 -25.18 2.46 6.16
CA GLY A 654 -25.70 1.70 5.01
C GLY A 654 -24.61 1.05 4.15
N ASP A 655 -25.02 0.41 3.05
CA ASP A 655 -24.14 -0.30 2.09
C ASP A 655 -23.37 0.62 1.12
N GLY A 656 -23.30 1.93 1.42
CA GLY A 656 -22.67 2.94 0.57
C GLY A 656 -23.41 3.26 -0.74
N ILE A 657 -24.30 2.38 -1.22
CA ILE A 657 -25.20 2.60 -2.37
C ILE A 657 -26.53 3.22 -1.88
N ILE A 658 -26.95 2.86 -0.66
CA ILE A 658 -28.05 3.42 0.11
C ILE A 658 -27.50 3.77 1.49
N CYS A 659 -27.77 5.00 1.97
CA CYS A 659 -27.46 5.40 3.34
C CYS A 659 -28.68 6.01 4.05
N GLY A 660 -28.98 5.54 5.25
CA GLY A 660 -29.98 6.05 6.17
C GLY A 660 -29.44 7.13 7.11
N GLU A 661 -30.29 7.64 8.01
CA GLU A 661 -29.83 8.50 9.10
C GLU A 661 -29.25 7.63 10.22
N ASP A 662 -28.13 8.09 10.78
CA ASP A 662 -27.42 7.57 11.95
C ASP A 662 -27.17 8.80 12.87
N PHE A 663 -27.36 8.65 14.19
CA PHE A 663 -27.43 9.76 15.15
C PHE A 663 -26.34 9.72 16.22
N ASP A 664 -25.96 8.52 16.64
CA ASP A 664 -24.95 8.15 17.63
C ASP A 664 -23.61 7.76 17.01
N LEU A 665 -23.54 7.59 15.68
CA LEU A 665 -22.33 7.41 14.88
C LEU A 665 -21.67 6.02 15.03
N ASP A 666 -22.41 5.02 15.48
CA ASP A 666 -21.93 3.64 15.69
C ASP A 666 -21.95 2.80 14.39
N GLY A 667 -22.37 3.39 13.28
CA GLY A 667 -22.45 2.74 11.98
C GLY A 667 -23.75 1.99 11.70
N TRP A 668 -24.76 2.04 12.56
CA TRP A 668 -26.07 1.42 12.30
C TRP A 668 -27.18 2.46 12.05
N PRO A 669 -28.10 2.20 11.09
CA PRO A 669 -29.11 3.18 10.73
C PRO A 669 -30.31 3.07 11.66
N ASN A 670 -30.86 4.23 12.04
CA ASN A 670 -32.05 4.37 12.87
C ASN A 670 -33.32 3.67 12.32
N GLN A 671 -33.30 3.19 11.07
CA GLN A 671 -34.40 2.50 10.39
C GLN A 671 -33.84 1.48 9.39
N ASN A 672 -34.51 0.32 9.28
CA ASN A 672 -34.19 -0.72 8.29
C ASN A 672 -34.11 -0.15 6.86
N LEU A 673 -33.00 -0.41 6.18
CA LEU A 673 -32.72 0.07 4.83
C LEU A 673 -33.00 -1.00 3.77
N ALA A 674 -33.28 -0.56 2.54
CA ALA A 674 -33.57 -1.44 1.41
C ALA A 674 -32.30 -1.82 0.63
N CYS A 675 -31.23 -2.18 1.35
CA CYS A 675 -29.94 -2.61 0.82
C CYS A 675 -30.05 -3.92 0.01
N GLY A 676 -28.96 -4.34 -0.64
CA GLY A 676 -28.90 -5.65 -1.31
C GLY A 676 -29.09 -6.83 -0.35
N GLU A 677 -29.62 -7.96 -0.84
CA GLU A 677 -29.83 -9.18 -0.02
C GLU A 677 -28.52 -9.79 0.56
N ASN A 678 -27.35 -9.33 0.08
CA ASN A 678 -26.02 -9.71 0.57
C ASN A 678 -25.39 -8.69 1.55
N ALA A 679 -26.06 -7.59 1.90
CA ALA A 679 -25.52 -6.60 2.83
C ALA A 679 -25.58 -7.13 4.28
N THR A 680 -24.45 -7.60 4.79
CA THR A 680 -24.33 -8.23 6.12
C THR A 680 -24.46 -7.26 7.29
N TYR A 681 -23.90 -6.04 7.15
CA TYR A 681 -23.80 -5.04 8.21
C TYR A 681 -24.48 -3.71 7.82
N HIS A 682 -24.66 -2.81 8.79
CA HIS A 682 -25.04 -1.40 8.61
C HIS A 682 -26.39 -1.11 7.90
N CYS A 683 -27.26 -2.12 7.70
CA CYS A 683 -28.54 -1.96 6.98
C CYS A 683 -29.80 -2.36 7.77
N LYS A 684 -29.67 -2.98 8.94
CA LYS A 684 -30.78 -3.25 9.88
C LYS A 684 -31.10 -2.00 10.71
N LYS A 685 -32.31 -1.88 11.26
CA LYS A 685 -32.61 -0.86 12.29
C LYS A 685 -31.76 -1.14 13.52
N ASP A 686 -30.96 -0.16 13.93
CA ASP A 686 -30.16 -0.24 15.15
C ASP A 686 -31.04 -0.47 16.40
N ASN A 687 -30.57 -1.21 17.41
CA ASN A 687 -31.40 -1.55 18.58
C ASN A 687 -31.41 -0.48 19.70
N CYS A 688 -30.38 0.40 19.80
CA CYS A 688 -30.22 1.43 20.84
C CYS A 688 -29.99 2.87 20.31
N PRO A 689 -30.93 3.52 19.56
CA PRO A 689 -30.62 4.60 18.61
C PRO A 689 -30.19 5.99 19.14
N HIS A 690 -29.82 6.08 20.43
CA HIS A 690 -29.26 7.27 21.10
C HIS A 690 -27.99 7.00 21.93
N LEU A 691 -27.41 5.79 21.86
CA LEU A 691 -26.26 5.33 22.63
C LEU A 691 -25.43 4.34 21.79
N PRO A 692 -24.17 4.66 21.41
CA PRO A 692 -23.39 3.82 20.50
C PRO A 692 -23.19 2.38 21.01
N ASN A 693 -23.61 1.38 20.22
CA ASN A 693 -23.40 -0.04 20.50
C ASN A 693 -23.17 -0.82 19.20
N SER A 694 -22.07 -0.50 18.56
CA SER A 694 -21.74 -0.85 17.17
C SER A 694 -21.67 -2.36 16.86
N GLY A 695 -21.62 -3.22 17.87
CA GLY A 695 -21.71 -4.68 17.72
C GLY A 695 -23.14 -5.21 17.62
N GLN A 696 -24.12 -4.42 18.07
CA GLN A 696 -25.56 -4.74 18.11
C GLN A 696 -25.86 -6.03 18.88
N GLU A 697 -25.14 -6.21 19.98
CA GLU A 697 -25.46 -7.20 20.99
C GLU A 697 -26.91 -6.99 21.50
N ASP A 698 -27.61 -8.12 21.67
CA ASP A 698 -29.07 -8.30 21.84
C ASP A 698 -29.26 -9.74 22.37
N PHE A 699 -28.92 -9.96 23.64
CA PHE A 699 -28.71 -11.31 24.19
C PHE A 699 -30.00 -12.14 24.23
N ASP A 700 -31.10 -11.57 24.76
CA ASP A 700 -32.40 -12.25 24.85
C ASP A 700 -33.20 -12.31 23.53
N ASN A 701 -32.82 -11.49 22.54
CA ASN A 701 -33.47 -11.30 21.24
C ASN A 701 -34.87 -10.63 21.29
N ASP A 702 -35.10 -9.72 22.24
CA ASP A 702 -36.25 -8.79 22.29
C ASP A 702 -36.25 -7.79 21.12
N GLY A 703 -35.07 -7.24 20.79
CA GLY A 703 -34.89 -6.18 19.79
C GLY A 703 -34.67 -4.77 20.36
N GLN A 704 -34.56 -4.65 21.69
CA GLN A 704 -33.67 -3.71 22.38
C GLN A 704 -32.24 -4.31 22.42
N GLY A 705 -31.27 -3.72 23.11
CA GLY A 705 -29.90 -4.28 23.10
C GLY A 705 -29.09 -3.97 24.35
N ASP A 706 -28.07 -4.79 24.60
CA ASP A 706 -27.27 -4.91 25.84
C ASP A 706 -26.50 -3.62 26.25
N ALA A 707 -26.65 -2.53 25.49
CA ALA A 707 -26.14 -1.21 25.86
C ALA A 707 -27.21 -0.31 26.48
N CYS A 708 -28.49 -0.54 26.15
CA CYS A 708 -29.61 0.32 26.50
C CYS A 708 -30.82 -0.41 27.08
N ASP A 709 -30.73 -1.71 27.36
CA ASP A 709 -31.68 -2.36 28.25
C ASP A 709 -31.35 -2.14 29.73
N SER A 710 -32.00 -2.94 30.58
CA SER A 710 -32.06 -2.83 32.03
C SER A 710 -32.34 -4.18 32.70
N ASP A 711 -32.29 -5.26 31.93
CA ASP A 711 -32.60 -6.67 32.25
C ASP A 711 -32.15 -7.50 31.02
N ASP A 712 -30.84 -7.47 30.70
CA ASP A 712 -30.27 -7.92 29.41
C ASP A 712 -30.58 -9.40 29.04
N ASP A 713 -30.97 -10.23 30.01
CA ASP A 713 -31.41 -11.63 29.81
C ASP A 713 -32.88 -11.93 30.19
N ASN A 714 -33.64 -10.89 30.57
CA ASN A 714 -35.08 -10.90 30.85
C ASN A 714 -35.52 -11.85 32.00
N ASP A 715 -34.84 -11.81 33.16
CA ASP A 715 -35.09 -12.71 34.30
C ASP A 715 -35.98 -12.17 35.46
N ASP A 716 -36.42 -10.91 35.40
CA ASP A 716 -37.06 -10.10 36.47
C ASP A 716 -36.06 -9.44 37.47
N ILE A 717 -34.73 -9.54 37.29
CA ILE A 717 -33.72 -8.73 38.01
C ILE A 717 -33.44 -7.42 37.21
N VAL A 718 -32.27 -6.80 37.35
CA VAL A 718 -31.79 -5.58 36.64
C VAL A 718 -30.27 -5.59 36.79
N ASP A 719 -29.54 -5.39 35.69
CA ASP A 719 -28.08 -5.54 35.53
C ASP A 719 -27.23 -4.88 36.64
N GLU A 720 -27.58 -3.65 37.09
CA GLU A 720 -26.94 -2.96 38.23
C GLU A 720 -26.95 -3.76 39.56
N ARG A 721 -27.71 -4.85 39.62
CA ARG A 721 -27.98 -5.69 40.79
C ARG A 721 -27.96 -7.18 40.44
N ASP A 722 -27.51 -7.52 39.23
CA ASP A 722 -27.41 -8.88 38.73
C ASP A 722 -25.96 -9.38 38.82
N ASN A 723 -25.76 -10.62 39.27
CA ASN A 723 -24.44 -11.26 39.27
C ASN A 723 -24.15 -12.11 38.02
N CYS A 724 -25.10 -12.22 37.08
CA CYS A 724 -24.91 -12.72 35.72
C CYS A 724 -25.81 -11.98 34.70
N PRO A 725 -25.60 -10.67 34.41
CA PRO A 725 -26.48 -9.90 33.52
C PRO A 725 -26.78 -10.53 32.13
N LEU A 726 -25.87 -11.37 31.64
CA LEU A 726 -25.96 -12.02 30.32
C LEU A 726 -26.21 -13.55 30.43
N GLN A 727 -26.84 -14.05 31.50
CA GLN A 727 -27.07 -15.50 31.69
C GLN A 727 -28.18 -15.86 32.73
N TYR A 728 -29.44 -15.59 32.39
CA TYR A 728 -30.71 -15.94 33.08
C TYR A 728 -30.56 -16.79 34.35
N ASN A 729 -30.55 -16.16 35.53
CA ASN A 729 -30.24 -16.84 36.80
C ASN A 729 -31.10 -16.39 38.01
N PRO A 730 -32.45 -16.35 37.96
CA PRO A 730 -33.35 -15.52 38.82
C PRO A 730 -33.49 -15.97 40.29
N ARG A 731 -32.48 -16.65 40.81
CA ARG A 731 -32.22 -16.93 42.21
C ARG A 731 -31.01 -16.19 42.75
N GLN A 732 -30.17 -15.61 41.89
CA GLN A 732 -28.95 -14.88 42.24
C GLN A 732 -28.11 -15.73 43.20
N PHE A 733 -27.72 -16.91 42.72
CA PHE A 733 -26.86 -17.82 43.46
C PHE A 733 -25.41 -17.44 43.19
N ASP A 734 -24.65 -17.41 44.27
CA ASP A 734 -23.23 -17.10 44.35
C ASP A 734 -22.71 -17.93 45.54
N TYR A 735 -21.66 -18.72 45.30
CA TYR A 735 -21.12 -19.64 46.28
C TYR A 735 -20.09 -18.99 47.23
N ASP A 736 -19.11 -18.26 46.69
CA ASP A 736 -17.93 -17.78 47.43
C ASP A 736 -17.89 -16.26 47.73
N LYS A 737 -18.63 -15.44 46.97
CA LYS A 737 -18.82 -13.97 47.03
C LYS A 737 -17.72 -13.15 46.41
N ASP A 738 -17.53 -13.34 45.11
CA ASP A 738 -16.77 -12.46 44.23
C ASP A 738 -17.65 -11.45 43.46
N ASP A 739 -18.97 -11.50 43.69
CA ASP A 739 -20.05 -10.74 43.03
C ASP A 739 -20.40 -11.21 41.59
N VAL A 740 -19.89 -12.36 41.14
CA VAL A 740 -20.35 -13.14 39.95
C VAL A 740 -21.26 -14.29 40.40
N GLY A 741 -22.06 -14.90 39.50
CA GLY A 741 -23.05 -15.92 39.86
C GLY A 741 -22.81 -17.33 39.31
N ASP A 742 -23.27 -18.35 40.07
CA ASP A 742 -23.21 -19.81 39.84
C ASP A 742 -23.56 -20.30 38.39
N GLN A 743 -24.07 -19.46 37.49
CA GLN A 743 -24.49 -19.80 36.13
C GLN A 743 -23.65 -19.15 35.01
N CYS A 744 -22.91 -18.08 35.30
CA CYS A 744 -21.98 -17.42 34.39
C CYS A 744 -20.52 -17.53 34.86
N ASP A 745 -20.30 -17.81 36.14
CA ASP A 745 -19.00 -17.99 36.75
C ASP A 745 -18.23 -19.18 36.14
N ASN A 746 -17.04 -18.91 35.60
CA ASN A 746 -16.11 -19.89 35.05
C ASN A 746 -15.22 -20.57 36.10
N CYS A 747 -15.25 -20.11 37.37
CA CYS A 747 -14.69 -20.79 38.52
C CYS A 747 -15.64 -20.81 39.75
N PRO A 748 -16.79 -21.55 39.72
CA PRO A 748 -17.88 -21.58 40.72
C PRO A 748 -17.58 -21.86 42.21
N TYR A 749 -16.32 -21.88 42.63
CA TYR A 749 -15.85 -22.16 43.98
C TYR A 749 -14.60 -21.35 44.41
N GLU A 750 -13.95 -20.56 43.54
CA GLU A 750 -12.64 -19.91 43.79
C GLU A 750 -12.54 -18.43 43.31
N HIS A 751 -13.46 -17.57 43.75
CA HIS A 751 -13.48 -16.09 43.71
C HIS A 751 -12.55 -15.40 42.68
N ASN A 752 -13.10 -15.03 41.53
CA ASN A 752 -12.39 -14.40 40.42
C ASN A 752 -13.28 -13.37 39.68
N PRO A 753 -13.51 -12.15 40.23
CA PRO A 753 -14.48 -11.18 39.68
C PRO A 753 -14.16 -10.67 38.27
N ALA A 754 -12.92 -10.87 37.81
CA ALA A 754 -12.47 -10.51 36.46
C ALA A 754 -12.80 -11.60 35.41
N GLN A 755 -13.17 -12.80 35.85
CA GLN A 755 -13.57 -13.95 35.02
C GLN A 755 -12.56 -14.29 33.90
N THR A 756 -11.27 -14.01 34.15
CA THR A 756 -10.19 -14.25 33.20
C THR A 756 -10.08 -15.74 32.85
N ASP A 757 -9.97 -16.01 31.55
CA ASP A 757 -9.90 -17.31 30.91
C ASP A 757 -8.94 -17.17 29.73
N THR A 758 -7.69 -17.61 29.92
CA THR A 758 -6.59 -17.29 29.00
C THR A 758 -6.67 -18.07 27.69
N ASP A 759 -7.01 -19.36 27.70
CA ASP A 759 -7.21 -20.17 26.48
C ASP A 759 -8.62 -20.08 25.88
N ASN A 760 -9.58 -19.50 26.62
CA ASN A 760 -11.00 -19.33 26.28
C ASN A 760 -11.77 -20.66 26.21
N ASN A 761 -11.42 -21.66 27.03
CA ASN A 761 -12.11 -22.95 27.09
C ASN A 761 -13.39 -22.98 27.95
N GLY A 762 -13.57 -22.00 28.84
CA GLY A 762 -14.71 -21.90 29.77
C GLY A 762 -14.43 -22.32 31.23
N GLU A 763 -13.18 -22.64 31.59
CA GLU A 763 -12.69 -22.85 32.96
C GLU A 763 -11.63 -21.78 33.28
N GLY A 764 -11.92 -20.88 34.22
CA GLY A 764 -11.11 -19.68 34.43
C GLY A 764 -9.72 -19.91 35.03
N ASP A 765 -8.83 -18.93 34.85
CA ASP A 765 -7.44 -18.91 35.33
C ASP A 765 -7.30 -19.24 36.84
N ALA A 766 -8.33 -18.90 37.63
CA ALA A 766 -8.30 -19.03 39.09
C ALA A 766 -8.51 -20.46 39.60
N CYS A 767 -9.12 -21.33 38.78
CA CYS A 767 -9.42 -22.72 39.13
C CYS A 767 -8.72 -23.75 38.23
N SER A 768 -8.33 -23.36 37.01
CA SER A 768 -7.51 -24.21 36.14
C SER A 768 -6.08 -24.42 36.69
N ILE A 769 -5.42 -25.47 36.21
CA ILE A 769 -4.05 -25.89 36.56
C ILE A 769 -3.06 -25.76 35.40
N ASP A 770 -3.56 -25.30 34.25
CA ASP A 770 -3.00 -25.27 32.89
C ASP A 770 -3.86 -24.23 32.15
N ILE A 771 -3.52 -22.94 32.25
CA ILE A 771 -4.46 -21.83 31.95
C ILE A 771 -4.41 -21.36 30.50
N ASP A 772 -3.34 -21.65 29.78
CA ASP A 772 -3.16 -21.37 28.35
C ASP A 772 -3.34 -22.63 27.45
N GLY A 773 -3.50 -23.81 28.06
CA GLY A 773 -4.00 -25.03 27.42
C GLY A 773 -2.93 -25.86 26.70
N ASP A 774 -1.66 -25.74 27.08
CA ASP A 774 -0.51 -26.34 26.37
C ASP A 774 -0.12 -27.78 26.81
N GLU A 775 -0.85 -28.36 27.78
CA GLU A 775 -0.57 -29.63 28.47
C GLU A 775 0.58 -29.57 29.51
N ILE A 776 1.20 -28.42 29.76
CA ILE A 776 2.13 -28.15 30.86
C ILE A 776 1.38 -27.46 32.01
N LEU A 777 1.69 -27.84 33.26
CA LEU A 777 1.00 -27.27 34.42
C LEU A 777 1.67 -25.97 34.88
N ASN A 778 0.89 -24.99 35.33
CA ASN A 778 1.31 -23.65 35.80
C ASN A 778 2.52 -23.62 36.78
N GLU A 779 2.76 -24.69 37.57
CA GLU A 779 3.91 -24.80 38.49
C GLU A 779 5.22 -25.30 37.84
N GLN A 780 5.17 -25.73 36.58
CA GLN A 780 6.27 -26.33 35.82
C GLN A 780 6.55 -25.61 34.50
N ASP A 781 5.58 -24.84 34.02
CA ASP A 781 5.64 -24.02 32.82
C ASP A 781 6.54 -22.77 33.01
N ASN A 782 7.27 -22.39 31.96
CA ASN A 782 8.04 -21.16 31.86
C ASN A 782 7.33 -20.02 31.11
N CYS A 783 6.16 -20.24 30.52
CA CYS A 783 5.26 -19.22 29.99
C CYS A 783 3.77 -19.42 30.34
N PRO A 784 3.36 -19.34 31.63
CA PRO A 784 1.97 -19.61 32.10
C PRO A 784 0.80 -18.85 31.47
N TYR A 785 1.00 -18.01 30.45
CA TYR A 785 -0.04 -17.26 29.74
C TYR A 785 0.14 -17.32 28.20
N PHE A 786 1.06 -18.13 27.67
CA PHE A 786 1.49 -18.11 26.27
C PHE A 786 1.89 -19.51 25.75
N TYR A 787 0.91 -20.24 25.22
CA TYR A 787 0.99 -21.61 24.69
C TYR A 787 2.36 -21.97 24.06
N ASN A 788 3.19 -22.74 24.78
CA ASN A 788 4.55 -23.05 24.36
C ASN A 788 5.01 -24.50 24.66
N THR A 789 4.30 -25.48 24.07
CA THR A 789 4.52 -26.93 24.26
C THR A 789 5.95 -27.48 24.11
N ASP A 790 6.88 -26.72 23.53
CA ASP A 790 8.30 -27.08 23.42
C ASP A 790 9.16 -26.65 24.64
N GLN A 791 8.60 -25.80 25.51
CA GLN A 791 9.19 -25.23 26.73
C GLN A 791 10.58 -24.66 26.48
N LYS A 792 10.76 -24.01 25.32
CA LYS A 792 12.03 -23.44 24.90
C LYS A 792 12.38 -22.21 25.74
N ASP A 793 13.58 -22.25 26.30
CA ASP A 793 14.25 -21.22 27.09
C ASP A 793 15.70 -21.18 26.58
N THR A 794 16.03 -20.12 25.85
CA THR A 794 17.27 -20.02 25.06
C THR A 794 18.48 -19.56 25.87
N ASP A 795 18.29 -18.77 26.93
CA ASP A 795 19.39 -18.21 27.73
C ASP A 795 19.46 -18.67 29.21
N LEU A 796 18.43 -19.39 29.66
CA LEU A 796 18.30 -20.09 30.94
C LEU A 796 18.01 -19.18 32.14
N ASP A 797 17.15 -18.18 31.96
CA ASP A 797 16.64 -17.29 33.01
C ASP A 797 15.43 -17.87 33.78
N GLY A 798 14.64 -18.75 33.14
CA GLY A 798 13.44 -19.38 33.69
C GLY A 798 12.11 -18.90 33.12
N VAL A 799 12.12 -17.99 32.14
CA VAL A 799 11.00 -17.57 31.30
C VAL A 799 11.18 -18.17 29.90
N GLY A 800 10.10 -18.55 29.23
CA GLY A 800 10.17 -19.16 27.90
C GLY A 800 10.25 -18.14 26.76
N ASP A 801 10.86 -18.54 25.64
CA ASP A 801 11.05 -17.73 24.43
C ASP A 801 9.78 -17.10 23.85
N GLN A 802 8.58 -17.63 24.15
CA GLN A 802 7.29 -17.13 23.65
C GLN A 802 6.71 -15.98 24.49
N CYS A 803 7.22 -15.76 25.71
CA CYS A 803 6.73 -14.75 26.65
C CYS A 803 7.84 -13.88 27.26
N ASP A 804 9.11 -14.21 27.01
CA ASP A 804 10.27 -13.40 27.39
C ASP A 804 10.40 -12.14 26.53
N ASN A 805 10.49 -10.98 27.16
CA ASN A 805 10.75 -9.70 26.48
C ASN A 805 12.22 -9.42 26.15
N CYS A 806 13.13 -10.37 26.43
CA CYS A 806 14.51 -10.40 25.91
C CYS A 806 15.04 -11.85 25.69
N PRO A 807 14.54 -12.64 24.70
CA PRO A 807 14.85 -14.09 24.49
C PRO A 807 16.31 -14.55 24.29
N LEU A 808 17.29 -13.66 24.53
CA LEU A 808 18.73 -13.84 24.39
C LEU A 808 19.53 -13.18 25.53
N VAL A 809 18.91 -12.52 26.53
CA VAL A 809 19.55 -11.63 27.52
C VAL A 809 19.00 -11.71 28.98
N HIS A 810 18.79 -12.92 29.52
CA HIS A 810 18.53 -13.32 30.92
C HIS A 810 18.07 -12.18 31.87
N ASN A 811 16.77 -12.12 32.12
CA ASN A 811 16.04 -11.00 32.71
C ASN A 811 14.83 -11.46 33.58
N PRO A 812 14.95 -12.34 34.61
CA PRO A 812 13.80 -13.09 35.17
C PRO A 812 12.75 -12.28 35.93
N ASP A 813 12.97 -10.97 36.06
CA ASP A 813 11.98 -10.03 36.58
C ASP A 813 11.08 -9.44 35.47
N GLN A 814 11.32 -9.78 34.18
CA GLN A 814 10.60 -9.37 32.96
C GLN A 814 10.26 -7.87 32.88
N LYS A 815 11.13 -7.01 33.44
CA LYS A 815 10.83 -5.58 33.56
C LYS A 815 10.94 -4.88 32.22
N ASP A 816 9.82 -4.37 31.76
CA ASP A 816 9.76 -3.31 30.76
C ASP A 816 9.38 -1.99 31.47
N LYS A 817 10.29 -1.01 31.42
CA LYS A 817 10.10 0.34 32.00
C LYS A 817 9.66 1.37 30.95
N ASP A 818 9.60 0.98 29.69
CA ASP A 818 9.24 1.81 28.54
C ASP A 818 7.84 1.50 28.02
N ASN A 819 7.32 0.29 28.26
CA ASN A 819 6.05 -0.26 27.76
C ASN A 819 6.06 -0.45 26.23
N ASP A 820 7.24 -0.65 25.64
CA ASP A 820 7.41 -0.98 24.20
C ASP A 820 7.43 -2.49 23.92
N LEU A 821 7.35 -3.34 24.96
CA LEU A 821 7.49 -4.81 24.90
C LEU A 821 8.95 -5.30 24.80
N VAL A 822 9.94 -4.43 25.02
CA VAL A 822 11.37 -4.78 25.09
C VAL A 822 11.86 -4.69 26.53
N GLY A 823 12.48 -5.74 27.06
CA GLY A 823 12.92 -5.76 28.45
C GLY A 823 14.11 -4.85 28.76
N ASP A 824 14.16 -4.30 29.98
CA ASP A 824 15.19 -3.41 30.56
C ASP A 824 16.66 -3.92 30.40
N GLN A 825 16.90 -5.17 29.94
CA GLN A 825 18.23 -5.75 29.72
C GLN A 825 18.67 -5.82 28.25
N CYS A 826 17.72 -5.87 27.30
CA CYS A 826 17.98 -5.85 25.85
C CYS A 826 17.54 -4.54 25.20
N ASP A 827 16.64 -3.78 25.83
CA ASP A 827 16.36 -2.39 25.50
C ASP A 827 17.66 -1.57 25.56
N ASN A 828 17.98 -0.93 24.45
CA ASN A 828 19.06 0.02 24.34
C ASN A 828 18.61 1.41 23.83
N ASN A 829 17.32 1.61 23.54
CA ASN A 829 16.73 2.83 22.96
C ASN A 829 17.43 3.32 21.66
N GLN A 830 18.17 2.46 20.93
CA GLN A 830 18.81 2.84 19.65
C GLN A 830 17.93 2.44 18.49
N ASP A 831 16.99 3.32 18.18
CA ASP A 831 16.15 3.39 16.99
C ASP A 831 16.71 4.56 16.16
N ILE A 832 17.20 4.32 14.94
CA ILE A 832 17.94 5.33 14.14
C ILE A 832 17.09 6.08 13.11
N ASP A 833 15.99 5.48 12.65
CA ASP A 833 15.08 6.08 11.66
C ASP A 833 13.71 6.48 12.26
N GLU A 834 13.56 6.20 13.56
CA GLU A 834 12.51 6.61 14.49
C GLU A 834 11.18 5.85 14.30
N ASP A 835 11.18 4.62 13.77
CA ASP A 835 9.99 3.82 13.47
C ASP A 835 9.33 3.14 14.68
N GLY A 836 10.12 2.79 15.70
CA GLY A 836 9.70 2.11 16.93
C GLY A 836 10.51 0.87 17.31
N HIS A 837 11.22 0.26 16.35
CA HIS A 837 12.08 -0.90 16.60
C HIS A 837 13.54 -0.46 16.79
N GLN A 838 14.26 -1.17 17.67
CA GLN A 838 15.68 -0.89 17.89
C GLN A 838 16.55 -1.62 16.85
N ASN A 839 17.64 -0.99 16.41
CA ASN A 839 18.54 -1.37 15.29
C ASN A 839 19.04 -2.84 15.28
N ASN A 840 18.89 -3.58 16.37
CA ASN A 840 19.31 -4.97 16.55
C ASN A 840 18.16 -5.98 16.58
N MET A 841 16.91 -5.52 16.41
CA MET A 841 15.69 -6.34 16.30
C MET A 841 14.82 -5.91 15.10
N ASP A 842 15.17 -4.79 14.46
CA ASP A 842 14.61 -4.28 13.21
C ASP A 842 15.14 -5.03 11.98
N ASN A 843 14.25 -5.43 11.08
CA ASN A 843 14.55 -6.11 9.82
C ASN A 843 14.91 -5.17 8.65
N CYS A 844 14.72 -3.85 8.80
CA CYS A 844 15.22 -2.81 7.90
C CYS A 844 15.88 -1.59 8.62
N PRO A 845 17.01 -1.75 9.36
CA PRO A 845 17.64 -0.76 10.27
C PRO A 845 18.03 0.66 9.78
N TYR A 846 17.55 1.11 8.62
CA TYR A 846 17.77 2.44 8.04
C TYR A 846 16.58 2.92 7.15
N ILE A 847 15.46 2.20 7.08
CA ILE A 847 14.28 2.54 6.26
C ILE A 847 12.99 2.25 7.06
N PRO A 848 12.28 3.27 7.59
CA PRO A 848 11.18 3.07 8.54
C PRO A 848 10.06 2.15 8.06
N ASN A 849 9.84 1.06 8.80
CA ASN A 849 8.83 0.04 8.54
C ASN A 849 8.30 -0.56 9.84
N ALA A 850 7.62 0.26 10.65
CA ALA A 850 7.17 -0.12 11.99
C ALA A 850 6.26 -1.37 12.03
N ASN A 851 5.62 -1.74 10.91
CA ASN A 851 4.89 -3.01 10.77
C ASN A 851 5.77 -4.26 10.62
N GLN A 852 7.07 -4.09 10.34
CA GLN A 852 8.09 -5.13 10.18
C GLN A 852 7.69 -6.28 9.23
N ALA A 853 6.89 -5.96 8.20
CA ALA A 853 6.47 -6.94 7.21
C ALA A 853 7.67 -7.54 6.47
N ASP A 854 7.59 -8.84 6.24
CA ASP A 854 8.64 -9.76 5.79
C ASP A 854 7.89 -10.95 5.15
N HIS A 855 7.28 -10.71 3.98
CA HIS A 855 6.25 -11.62 3.43
C HIS A 855 6.83 -13.00 3.02
N ASP A 856 8.09 -13.07 2.61
CA ASP A 856 8.80 -14.30 2.26
C ASP A 856 9.47 -15.02 3.45
N GLN A 857 9.64 -14.32 4.59
CA GLN A 857 10.31 -14.77 5.82
C GLN A 857 11.82 -15.06 5.63
N ASP A 858 12.49 -14.32 4.74
CA ASP A 858 13.95 -14.32 4.53
C ASP A 858 14.71 -13.64 5.68
N GLY A 859 14.10 -12.63 6.33
CA GLY A 859 14.66 -11.92 7.49
C GLY A 859 15.23 -10.53 7.20
N LYS A 860 14.80 -9.88 6.12
CA LYS A 860 14.83 -8.42 5.93
C LYS A 860 13.54 -7.98 5.25
N GLY A 861 12.93 -6.90 5.75
CA GLY A 861 11.54 -6.59 5.44
C GLY A 861 11.27 -5.95 4.07
N ASP A 862 10.00 -5.97 3.66
CA ASP A 862 9.50 -5.46 2.37
C ASP A 862 9.97 -4.01 2.05
N ALA A 863 10.20 -3.20 3.09
CA ALA A 863 10.61 -1.81 2.93
C ALA A 863 12.07 -1.63 2.45
N CYS A 864 12.90 -2.68 2.57
CA CYS A 864 14.30 -2.65 2.20
C CYS A 864 14.77 -3.82 1.33
N ASP A 865 13.93 -4.84 1.10
CA ASP A 865 14.18 -5.81 0.03
C ASP A 865 13.75 -5.29 -1.36
N PRO A 866 14.14 -6.00 -2.44
CA PRO A 866 13.61 -5.75 -3.78
C PRO A 866 12.97 -6.98 -4.45
N ASP A 867 12.56 -8.01 -3.70
CA ASP A 867 11.96 -9.26 -4.18
C ASP A 867 11.00 -9.81 -3.10
N ASP A 868 9.98 -9.02 -2.70
CA ASP A 868 9.10 -9.20 -1.50
C ASP A 868 8.54 -10.64 -1.26
N ASP A 869 8.40 -11.48 -2.31
CA ASP A 869 7.92 -12.86 -2.22
C ASP A 869 8.96 -13.93 -2.67
N ASN A 870 10.18 -13.49 -2.96
CA ASN A 870 11.36 -14.25 -3.38
C ASN A 870 11.15 -15.15 -4.62
N ASP A 871 10.20 -14.81 -5.51
CA ASP A 871 9.96 -15.56 -6.76
C ASP A 871 11.09 -15.39 -7.80
N GLY A 872 11.81 -14.25 -7.73
CA GLY A 872 12.86 -13.85 -8.65
C GLY A 872 12.46 -12.77 -9.66
N ILE A 873 11.26 -12.19 -9.54
CA ILE A 873 10.79 -11.01 -10.27
C ILE A 873 10.67 -9.83 -9.28
N PRO A 874 11.62 -8.88 -9.29
CA PRO A 874 11.57 -7.73 -8.39
C PRO A 874 10.30 -6.88 -8.52
N ASP A 875 9.78 -6.44 -7.37
CA ASP A 875 8.56 -5.64 -7.14
C ASP A 875 8.34 -4.49 -8.12
N ASP A 876 9.42 -3.87 -8.60
CA ASP A 876 9.36 -2.77 -9.57
C ASP A 876 8.73 -3.15 -10.94
N ARG A 877 8.55 -4.46 -11.18
CA ARG A 877 7.97 -5.06 -12.38
C ARG A 877 7.03 -6.23 -12.10
N ASP A 878 6.72 -6.53 -10.84
CA ASP A 878 5.83 -7.64 -10.48
C ASP A 878 4.34 -7.26 -10.60
N ASN A 879 3.49 -8.24 -10.92
CA ASN A 879 2.02 -8.09 -10.96
C ASN A 879 1.28 -8.69 -9.75
N CYS A 880 1.97 -9.39 -8.86
CA CYS A 880 1.49 -10.00 -7.62
C CYS A 880 2.49 -9.97 -6.45
N ARG A 881 3.45 -9.02 -6.41
CA ARG A 881 4.44 -8.66 -5.37
C ARG A 881 4.59 -9.50 -4.08
N LEU A 882 3.48 -9.87 -3.43
CA LEU A 882 3.43 -10.58 -2.14
C LEU A 882 3.02 -12.07 -2.28
N VAL A 883 2.91 -12.60 -3.51
CA VAL A 883 2.27 -13.89 -3.85
C VAL A 883 2.96 -14.57 -5.03
N ALA A 884 4.14 -15.13 -4.76
CA ALA A 884 5.10 -15.70 -5.72
C ALA A 884 4.49 -16.41 -6.94
N ASN A 885 4.67 -15.82 -8.13
CA ASN A 885 4.09 -16.28 -9.39
C ASN A 885 5.05 -16.14 -10.62
N PRO A 886 6.18 -16.88 -10.71
CA PRO A 886 7.28 -16.56 -11.64
C PRO A 886 6.99 -16.59 -13.16
N ASP A 887 5.83 -17.10 -13.56
CA ASP A 887 5.32 -17.08 -14.94
C ASP A 887 4.56 -15.77 -15.26
N GLN A 888 4.31 -14.90 -14.27
CA GLN A 888 3.68 -13.57 -14.35
C GLN A 888 2.37 -13.56 -15.15
N ILE A 889 1.50 -14.53 -14.87
CA ILE A 889 0.26 -14.77 -15.62
C ILE A 889 -0.80 -13.74 -15.25
N ASP A 890 -1.21 -12.93 -16.22
CA ASP A 890 -2.38 -12.03 -16.19
C ASP A 890 -3.28 -12.43 -17.38
N SER A 891 -4.43 -13.06 -17.09
CA SER A 891 -5.31 -13.65 -18.11
C SER A 891 -6.32 -12.67 -18.73
N ASP A 892 -6.65 -11.55 -18.08
CA ASP A 892 -7.62 -10.57 -18.59
C ASP A 892 -7.02 -9.22 -19.03
N GLY A 893 -5.74 -9.00 -18.70
CA GLY A 893 -4.90 -7.90 -19.13
C GLY A 893 -5.06 -6.63 -18.29
N ASP A 894 -5.41 -6.76 -17.01
CA ASP A 894 -5.61 -5.62 -16.09
C ASP A 894 -4.34 -5.11 -15.41
N GLY A 895 -3.26 -5.92 -15.40
CA GLY A 895 -1.97 -5.58 -14.79
C GLY A 895 -1.77 -6.05 -13.35
N ARG A 896 -2.70 -6.83 -12.78
CA ARG A 896 -2.52 -7.68 -11.59
C ARG A 896 -2.50 -9.14 -12.03
N GLY A 897 -1.72 -9.98 -11.37
CA GLY A 897 -1.63 -11.40 -11.74
C GLY A 897 -2.85 -12.22 -11.30
N ASP A 898 -3.08 -13.33 -12.00
CA ASP A 898 -4.12 -14.32 -11.71
C ASP A 898 -3.94 -14.99 -10.32
N ALA A 899 -2.72 -14.95 -9.76
CA ALA A 899 -2.36 -15.60 -8.51
C ALA A 899 -2.93 -14.88 -7.28
N CYS A 900 -2.72 -13.57 -7.20
CA CYS A 900 -3.22 -12.68 -6.15
C CYS A 900 -4.57 -12.05 -6.55
N LYS A 901 -5.51 -12.82 -7.10
CA LYS A 901 -6.77 -12.25 -7.61
C LYS A 901 -7.82 -12.08 -6.50
N ASP A 902 -8.31 -10.85 -6.32
CA ASP A 902 -9.28 -10.40 -5.29
C ASP A 902 -8.76 -10.39 -3.84
N ASP A 903 -7.54 -10.88 -3.61
CA ASP A 903 -6.79 -10.95 -2.35
C ASP A 903 -5.31 -10.69 -2.74
N PHE A 904 -4.64 -9.68 -2.15
CA PHE A 904 -3.35 -9.18 -2.67
C PHE A 904 -2.13 -9.69 -1.91
N ASP A 905 -2.27 -9.97 -0.61
CA ASP A 905 -1.22 -10.48 0.28
C ASP A 905 -1.48 -11.94 0.71
N ASN A 906 -2.57 -12.55 0.21
CA ASN A 906 -2.92 -13.97 0.31
C ASN A 906 -3.23 -14.40 1.76
N ASP A 907 -3.85 -13.52 2.54
CA ASP A 907 -4.29 -13.79 3.91
C ASP A 907 -5.69 -14.47 3.99
N ASN A 908 -6.39 -14.60 2.86
CA ASN A 908 -7.76 -15.13 2.65
C ASN A 908 -8.91 -14.11 2.87
N ILE A 909 -8.63 -12.82 3.06
CA ILE A 909 -9.61 -11.74 3.25
C ILE A 909 -9.59 -10.78 2.04
N PRO A 910 -10.67 -10.72 1.23
CA PRO A 910 -10.64 -9.93 -0.01
C PRO A 910 -10.46 -8.42 0.17
N ASP A 911 -9.67 -7.82 -0.73
CA ASP A 911 -9.35 -6.40 -1.00
C ASP A 911 -10.37 -5.34 -0.49
N ILE A 912 -11.66 -5.66 -0.62
CA ILE A 912 -12.78 -4.75 -0.41
C ILE A 912 -13.24 -4.64 1.05
N ILE A 913 -13.08 -5.72 1.83
CA ILE A 913 -13.43 -5.79 3.26
C ILE A 913 -12.21 -5.71 4.18
N ASP A 914 -11.03 -5.99 3.64
CA ASP A 914 -9.75 -5.82 4.30
C ASP A 914 -9.47 -4.34 4.68
N VAL A 915 -8.77 -4.16 5.79
CA VAL A 915 -8.24 -2.89 6.28
C VAL A 915 -6.80 -2.60 5.82
N CYS A 916 -6.00 -3.62 5.50
CA CYS A 916 -4.60 -3.49 5.09
C CYS A 916 -4.18 -4.47 3.95
N PRO A 917 -4.79 -4.38 2.74
CA PRO A 917 -4.56 -5.30 1.60
C PRO A 917 -3.21 -5.13 0.87
N GLU A 918 -2.15 -4.93 1.64
CA GLU A 918 -0.74 -5.04 1.28
C GLU A 918 0.08 -5.47 2.53
N ASN A 919 -0.51 -6.29 3.44
CA ASN A 919 0.06 -6.75 4.72
C ASN A 919 -0.74 -7.93 5.32
N ASN A 920 -0.31 -9.17 5.06
CA ASN A 920 -1.00 -10.40 5.47
C ASN A 920 -1.18 -10.65 6.99
N ALA A 921 -0.66 -9.76 7.84
CA ALA A 921 -0.79 -9.84 9.29
C ALA A 921 -2.01 -9.08 9.86
N VAL A 922 -2.69 -8.21 9.10
CA VAL A 922 -3.65 -7.22 9.65
C VAL A 922 -4.92 -7.04 8.77
N SER A 923 -5.81 -8.03 8.72
CA SER A 923 -7.01 -7.98 7.86
C SER A 923 -8.24 -7.27 8.43
N VAL A 924 -8.31 -7.02 9.75
CA VAL A 924 -9.50 -6.45 10.42
C VAL A 924 -9.11 -5.47 11.53
N THR A 925 -10.00 -4.53 11.87
CA THR A 925 -9.85 -3.75 13.10
C THR A 925 -10.22 -4.59 14.33
N ASP A 926 -9.26 -4.78 15.24
CA ASP A 926 -9.41 -5.61 16.43
C ASP A 926 -8.60 -5.08 17.63
N PHE A 927 -9.30 -4.59 18.66
CA PHE A 927 -8.73 -4.27 19.98
C PHE A 927 -9.21 -5.25 21.08
N ARG A 928 -9.45 -6.53 20.76
CA ARG A 928 -9.70 -7.58 21.79
C ARG A 928 -8.46 -7.85 22.64
N LYS A 929 -7.30 -7.92 22.00
CA LYS A 929 -6.00 -7.99 22.69
C LYS A 929 -5.36 -6.60 22.67
N PHE A 930 -5.05 -6.07 23.85
CA PHE A 930 -4.40 -4.77 24.00
C PHE A 930 -3.45 -4.75 25.21
N GLN A 931 -2.37 -3.98 25.09
CA GLN A 931 -1.44 -3.70 26.17
C GLN A 931 -1.99 -2.57 27.05
N MET A 932 -1.94 -2.77 28.37
CA MET A 932 -2.37 -1.80 29.38
C MET A 932 -1.22 -0.92 29.89
N VAL A 933 -1.13 0.30 29.36
CA VAL A 933 -0.03 1.23 29.62
C VAL A 933 -0.41 2.22 30.73
N HIS A 934 0.23 2.10 31.88
CA HIS A 934 -0.06 2.91 33.07
C HIS A 934 0.84 4.14 33.11
N LEU A 935 0.29 5.35 32.92
CA LEU A 935 1.09 6.57 32.72
C LEU A 935 1.50 7.28 34.03
N ASP A 936 0.88 6.95 35.16
CA ASP A 936 1.40 7.24 36.51
C ASP A 936 1.19 6.05 37.47
N PRO A 937 2.02 4.98 37.40
CA PRO A 937 1.85 3.73 38.15
C PRO A 937 2.16 3.85 39.65
N LYS A 938 2.10 5.08 40.19
CA LYS A 938 2.11 5.39 41.63
C LYS A 938 0.81 6.06 42.07
N GLY A 939 0.12 6.71 41.12
CA GLY A 939 -1.22 7.26 41.22
C GLY A 939 -1.39 8.44 42.18
N THR A 940 -2.57 9.04 42.13
CA THR A 940 -3.17 9.66 43.34
C THR A 940 -4.52 9.08 43.74
N THR A 941 -5.22 8.40 42.84
CA THR A 941 -6.41 7.61 43.18
C THR A 941 -6.07 6.13 43.38
N GLN A 942 -5.08 5.61 42.65
CA GLN A 942 -4.75 4.18 42.58
C GLN A 942 -5.97 3.36 42.12
N ILE A 943 -6.62 3.88 41.08
CA ILE A 943 -7.70 3.23 40.34
C ILE A 943 -7.22 3.14 38.90
N ASP A 944 -6.93 1.93 38.43
CA ASP A 944 -6.51 1.68 37.06
C ASP A 944 -7.72 1.70 36.09
N PRO A 945 -7.52 1.94 34.79
CA PRO A 945 -8.63 2.00 33.84
C PRO A 945 -9.28 0.63 33.64
N ASN A 946 -10.59 0.50 33.91
CA ASN A 946 -11.36 -0.69 33.56
C ASN A 946 -11.91 -0.56 32.14
N TRP A 947 -11.61 -1.52 31.27
CA TRP A 947 -12.03 -1.55 29.87
C TRP A 947 -12.89 -2.79 29.58
N VAL A 948 -14.06 -2.59 28.98
CA VAL A 948 -14.96 -3.65 28.50
C VAL A 948 -14.92 -3.66 26.98
N VAL A 949 -14.62 -4.81 26.37
CA VAL A 949 -14.59 -4.98 24.91
C VAL A 949 -15.95 -5.43 24.39
N ARG A 950 -16.42 -4.82 23.30
CA ARG A 950 -17.64 -5.13 22.55
C ARG A 950 -17.33 -5.17 21.04
N ASN A 951 -18.31 -5.53 20.21
CA ASN A 951 -18.17 -5.58 18.74
C ASN A 951 -16.91 -6.34 18.27
N GLN A 952 -16.54 -7.42 18.97
CA GLN A 952 -15.33 -8.22 18.70
C GLN A 952 -14.05 -7.36 18.54
N GLY A 953 -13.85 -6.34 19.38
CA GLY A 953 -12.67 -5.48 19.36
C GLY A 953 -12.84 -4.15 18.62
N LYS A 954 -13.99 -3.92 17.96
CA LYS A 954 -14.32 -2.63 17.31
C LYS A 954 -15.04 -1.65 18.25
N GLU A 955 -15.26 -2.01 19.51
CA GLU A 955 -15.82 -1.13 20.52
C GLU A 955 -15.18 -1.40 21.89
N LEU A 956 -14.77 -0.33 22.58
CA LEU A 956 -14.31 -0.42 23.97
C LEU A 956 -15.03 0.63 24.81
N VAL A 957 -15.51 0.22 25.98
CA VAL A 957 -16.14 1.09 26.98
C VAL A 957 -15.25 1.13 28.21
N GLN A 958 -14.86 2.34 28.61
CA GLN A 958 -14.11 2.58 29.85
C GLN A 958 -15.08 3.01 30.96
N THR A 959 -15.06 2.32 32.10
CA THR A 959 -16.13 2.43 33.12
C THR A 959 -15.72 3.11 34.44
N ALA A 960 -14.48 3.58 34.59
CA ALA A 960 -13.93 3.98 35.90
C ALA A 960 -13.18 5.31 35.86
N ASN A 961 -13.44 6.21 36.81
CA ASN A 961 -12.63 7.42 36.97
C ASN A 961 -11.22 7.03 37.47
N SER A 962 -10.27 6.93 36.53
CA SER A 962 -8.96 6.31 36.72
C SER A 962 -7.79 7.31 36.71
N ASP A 963 -6.67 6.88 37.29
CA ASP A 963 -5.35 7.43 36.95
C ASP A 963 -5.08 7.28 35.41
N PRO A 964 -4.18 8.06 34.80
CA PRO A 964 -4.03 8.10 33.34
C PRO A 964 -3.50 6.80 32.76
N GLY A 965 -4.15 6.30 31.70
CA GLY A 965 -3.74 5.08 31.03
C GLY A 965 -4.16 4.99 29.57
N ILE A 966 -3.60 3.98 28.89
CA ILE A 966 -3.83 3.68 27.48
C ILE A 966 -4.10 2.19 27.30
N ALA A 967 -5.12 1.84 26.52
CA ALA A 967 -5.26 0.52 25.91
C ALA A 967 -4.66 0.59 24.49
N VAL A 968 -3.53 -0.07 24.24
CA VAL A 968 -2.80 -0.04 22.96
C VAL A 968 -2.99 -1.38 22.25
N GLY A 969 -3.54 -1.38 21.03
CA GLY A 969 -3.62 -2.59 20.20
C GLY A 969 -2.23 -3.11 19.82
N PHE A 970 -2.13 -4.37 19.39
CA PHE A 970 -0.84 -4.94 19.00
C PHE A 970 -0.43 -4.58 17.57
N ASP A 971 -1.39 -4.45 16.66
CA ASP A 971 -1.18 -4.06 15.26
C ASP A 971 -0.37 -2.76 15.14
N VAL A 972 0.68 -2.80 14.32
CA VAL A 972 1.63 -1.71 14.11
C VAL A 972 1.50 -1.14 12.71
N PHE A 973 1.54 0.19 12.56
CA PHE A 973 1.25 0.85 11.30
C PHE A 973 2.32 1.84 10.87
N ASN A 974 2.60 1.84 9.57
CA ASN A 974 3.38 2.87 8.91
C ASN A 974 2.45 4.07 8.60
N ALA A 975 1.71 3.98 7.49
CA ALA A 975 0.76 4.97 7.04
C ALA A 975 -0.67 4.50 7.33
N VAL A 976 -1.44 5.25 8.13
CA VAL A 976 -2.74 4.82 8.65
C VAL A 976 -3.78 5.94 8.66
N ASP A 977 -5.02 5.59 8.34
CA ASP A 977 -6.20 6.37 8.70
C ASP A 977 -6.91 5.66 9.85
N PHE A 978 -7.26 6.38 10.92
CA PHE A 978 -7.91 5.80 12.10
C PHE A 978 -9.11 6.65 12.51
N SER A 979 -10.27 6.02 12.65
CA SER A 979 -11.52 6.67 13.00
C SER A 979 -12.27 5.89 14.07
N GLY A 980 -13.13 6.58 14.79
CA GLY A 980 -13.96 5.99 15.82
C GLY A 980 -14.94 7.02 16.38
N THR A 981 -15.91 6.52 17.12
CA THR A 981 -16.98 7.31 17.72
C THR A 981 -16.71 7.48 19.21
N PHE A 982 -16.66 8.73 19.63
CA PHE A 982 -16.46 9.18 20.99
C PHE A 982 -17.80 9.66 21.58
N TYR A 983 -18.18 9.06 22.70
CA TYR A 983 -19.38 9.40 23.46
C TYR A 983 -19.10 9.27 24.96
N VAL A 984 -19.72 10.10 25.79
CA VAL A 984 -19.61 10.04 27.25
C VAL A 984 -21.00 9.84 27.83
N ASN A 985 -21.26 8.65 28.40
CA ASN A 985 -22.57 8.21 28.86
C ASN A 985 -22.84 8.59 30.33
N THR A 986 -22.51 9.84 30.70
CA THR A 986 -22.66 10.36 32.07
C THR A 986 -22.74 11.88 32.08
N ASP A 987 -23.32 12.46 33.12
CA ASP A 987 -23.26 13.90 33.46
C ASP A 987 -22.24 14.19 34.59
N ARG A 988 -21.26 13.29 34.75
CA ARG A 988 -20.23 13.34 35.80
C ARG A 988 -18.83 13.55 35.24
N ASP A 989 -18.05 14.27 36.03
CA ASP A 989 -16.70 14.77 35.73
C ASP A 989 -16.64 15.63 34.45
N ASP A 990 -15.47 16.25 34.21
CA ASP A 990 -15.30 17.22 33.12
C ASP A 990 -14.01 17.01 32.32
N ASP A 991 -13.47 15.78 32.37
CA ASP A 991 -12.06 15.41 32.23
C ASP A 991 -11.65 14.86 30.85
N TYR A 992 -10.51 14.16 30.77
CA TYR A 992 -9.80 13.87 29.52
C TYR A 992 -10.07 12.45 29.00
N ALA A 993 -10.40 12.37 27.71
CA ALA A 993 -10.40 11.12 26.95
C ALA A 993 -9.97 11.37 25.49
N GLY A 994 -9.68 10.31 24.74
CA GLY A 994 -9.28 10.36 23.34
C GLY A 994 -8.53 9.11 22.88
N PHE A 995 -7.51 9.27 22.03
CA PHE A 995 -6.77 8.16 21.42
C PHE A 995 -5.30 8.49 21.20
N VAL A 996 -4.47 7.45 21.05
CA VAL A 996 -3.06 7.53 20.66
C VAL A 996 -2.82 6.93 19.28
N PHE A 997 -1.74 7.35 18.64
CA PHE A 997 -1.25 6.80 17.38
C PHE A 997 0.26 6.97 17.27
N GLY A 998 0.90 6.14 16.44
CA GLY A 998 2.36 6.09 16.40
C GLY A 998 2.93 5.79 17.79
N TYR A 999 2.28 4.89 18.53
CA TYR A 999 2.77 4.45 19.83
C TYR A 999 3.92 3.48 19.63
N GLN A 1000 5.06 3.83 20.20
CA GLN A 1000 6.24 2.97 20.25
C GLN A 1000 6.45 2.54 21.71
N SER A 1001 6.56 3.52 22.60
CA SER A 1001 6.65 3.30 24.06
C SER A 1001 5.83 4.35 24.84
N SER A 1002 5.66 4.16 26.15
CA SER A 1002 5.08 5.14 27.08
C SER A 1002 5.85 6.47 27.15
N ARG A 1003 7.01 6.56 26.49
CA ARG A 1003 7.81 7.79 26.32
C ARG A 1003 7.67 8.41 24.93
N ARG A 1004 7.21 7.63 23.95
CA ARG A 1004 7.25 7.90 22.50
C ARG A 1004 5.88 7.57 21.85
N PHE A 1005 4.98 8.56 21.80
CA PHE A 1005 3.68 8.44 21.13
C PHE A 1005 3.07 9.79 20.75
N TYR A 1006 2.17 9.81 19.76
CA TYR A 1006 1.23 10.92 19.55
C TYR A 1006 -0.08 10.67 20.29
N VAL A 1007 -0.71 11.73 20.80
CA VAL A 1007 -2.01 11.65 21.50
C VAL A 1007 -2.95 12.77 21.07
N VAL A 1008 -4.19 12.38 20.78
CA VAL A 1008 -5.34 13.28 20.65
C VAL A 1008 -6.17 13.14 21.92
N MET A 1009 -6.31 14.22 22.67
CA MET A 1009 -7.04 14.23 23.95
C MET A 1009 -7.99 15.44 24.03
N TRP A 1010 -9.18 15.22 24.59
CA TRP A 1010 -10.25 16.22 24.63
C TRP A 1010 -10.86 16.31 26.03
N LYS A 1011 -10.98 17.54 26.54
CA LYS A 1011 -11.54 17.86 27.86
C LYS A 1011 -12.78 18.73 27.77
N GLN A 1012 -13.76 18.49 28.66
CA GLN A 1012 -15.03 19.21 28.67
C GLN A 1012 -14.89 20.66 29.17
N ILE A 1013 -14.34 20.83 30.38
CA ILE A 1013 -14.25 22.14 31.06
C ILE A 1013 -12.80 22.44 31.39
N THR A 1014 -12.38 23.69 31.19
CA THR A 1014 -11.02 24.14 31.51
C THR A 1014 -10.73 24.03 33.03
N GLN A 1015 -9.79 23.16 33.41
CA GLN A 1015 -9.51 22.78 34.79
C GLN A 1015 -7.98 22.74 35.06
N THR A 1016 -7.55 23.20 36.24
CA THR A 1016 -6.15 23.10 36.68
C THR A 1016 -5.98 21.83 37.50
N TYR A 1017 -5.02 20.96 37.14
CA TYR A 1017 -4.80 19.69 37.84
C TYR A 1017 -4.58 19.92 39.34
N TRP A 1018 -5.17 19.06 40.18
CA TRP A 1018 -5.17 19.24 41.63
C TRP A 1018 -3.77 19.18 42.25
N GLU A 1019 -2.86 18.36 41.69
CA GLU A 1019 -1.47 18.37 42.11
C GLU A 1019 -0.67 19.50 41.47
N THR A 1020 -0.30 20.46 42.30
CA THR A 1020 0.64 21.54 41.94
C THR A 1020 2.11 21.09 41.85
N LYS A 1021 2.37 19.77 41.89
CA LYS A 1021 3.67 19.12 41.73
C LYS A 1021 3.58 18.09 40.61
N PRO A 1022 4.69 17.82 39.89
CA PRO A 1022 5.99 18.50 39.98
C PRO A 1022 5.95 19.89 39.33
N SER A 1023 4.99 20.12 38.44
CA SER A 1023 4.66 21.39 37.79
C SER A 1023 3.18 21.73 37.98
N LYS A 1024 2.75 22.95 37.66
CA LYS A 1024 1.32 23.28 37.58
C LYS A 1024 0.81 23.02 36.17
N ALA A 1025 -0.09 22.05 36.03
CA ALA A 1025 -0.73 21.72 34.77
C ALA A 1025 -2.06 22.48 34.61
N PHE A 1026 -2.22 23.20 33.50
CA PHE A 1026 -3.47 23.86 33.13
C PHE A 1026 -4.05 23.13 31.92
N GLY A 1027 -5.14 22.38 32.12
CA GLY A 1027 -5.86 21.68 31.07
C GLY A 1027 -6.98 22.57 30.55
N ILE A 1028 -6.96 22.87 29.25
CA ILE A 1028 -7.94 23.72 28.59
C ILE A 1028 -8.92 22.82 27.83
N SER A 1029 -10.20 23.15 27.88
CA SER A 1029 -11.25 22.48 27.12
C SER A 1029 -11.03 22.63 25.61
N GLY A 1030 -11.37 21.61 24.83
CA GLY A 1030 -11.00 21.57 23.40
C GLY A 1030 -10.11 20.39 23.03
N VAL A 1031 -10.23 19.95 21.78
CA VAL A 1031 -9.41 18.86 21.23
C VAL A 1031 -7.96 19.32 21.19
N SER A 1032 -7.04 18.47 21.65
CA SER A 1032 -5.61 18.75 21.75
C SER A 1032 -4.81 17.62 21.08
N LEU A 1033 -4.03 17.95 20.05
CA LEU A 1033 -3.06 17.04 19.44
C LEU A 1033 -1.69 17.33 20.05
N LYS A 1034 -1.05 16.32 20.65
CA LYS A 1034 0.26 16.42 21.29
C LYS A 1034 1.18 15.30 20.84
N VAL A 1035 2.47 15.55 20.88
CA VAL A 1035 3.52 14.53 20.81
C VAL A 1035 4.18 14.39 22.18
N VAL A 1036 4.33 13.15 22.63
CA VAL A 1036 5.01 12.76 23.85
C VAL A 1036 6.41 12.27 23.47
N ASN A 1037 7.42 12.95 23.98
CA ASN A 1037 8.83 12.55 23.88
C ASN A 1037 9.44 12.84 25.26
N SER A 1038 9.34 11.84 26.14
CA SER A 1038 9.59 12.00 27.58
C SER A 1038 10.95 11.49 28.02
N THR A 1039 11.79 12.41 28.50
CA THR A 1039 13.08 12.09 29.13
C THR A 1039 12.98 11.45 30.53
N THR A 1040 11.77 11.09 30.97
CA THR A 1040 11.52 10.44 32.29
C THR A 1040 10.61 9.23 32.21
N GLY A 1041 9.76 9.14 31.19
CA GLY A 1041 8.66 8.18 31.11
C GLY A 1041 7.58 8.40 32.17
N THR A 1042 6.82 7.32 32.40
CA THR A 1042 5.66 7.22 33.30
C THR A 1042 5.90 7.83 34.68
N GLY A 1043 4.93 8.58 35.19
CA GLY A 1043 4.95 9.15 36.54
C GLY A 1043 4.52 10.62 36.61
N GLU A 1044 4.65 11.20 37.81
CA GLU A 1044 4.17 12.56 38.14
C GLU A 1044 4.56 13.67 37.13
N ILE A 1045 5.72 13.56 36.47
CA ILE A 1045 6.21 14.55 35.49
C ILE A 1045 5.43 14.45 34.17
N LEU A 1046 5.33 13.23 33.60
CA LEU A 1046 4.63 12.99 32.34
C LEU A 1046 3.12 13.22 32.48
N ARG A 1047 2.52 12.72 33.57
CA ARG A 1047 1.11 12.99 33.94
C ARG A 1047 0.77 14.48 33.92
N ASN A 1048 1.53 15.32 34.63
CA ASN A 1048 1.28 16.76 34.65
C ASN A 1048 1.59 17.42 33.30
N ALA A 1049 2.51 16.87 32.50
CA ALA A 1049 2.76 17.34 31.14
C ALA A 1049 1.60 17.02 30.18
N LEU A 1050 0.99 15.83 30.30
CA LEU A 1050 -0.17 15.38 29.54
C LEU A 1050 -1.41 16.22 29.86
N TRP A 1051 -1.70 16.49 31.13
CA TRP A 1051 -2.83 17.36 31.50
C TRP A 1051 -2.65 18.80 30.99
N HIS A 1052 -1.42 19.29 30.86
CA HIS A 1052 -1.21 20.69 30.46
C HIS A 1052 -1.46 20.90 28.96
N THR A 1053 -2.40 21.78 28.60
CA THR A 1053 -2.50 22.35 27.25
C THR A 1053 -1.35 23.35 27.05
N GLY A 1054 -0.32 22.94 26.31
CA GLY A 1054 0.91 23.70 26.12
C GLY A 1054 2.14 22.80 25.92
N ASN A 1055 3.34 23.39 26.03
CA ASN A 1055 4.60 22.67 25.89
C ASN A 1055 5.28 22.50 27.25
N THR A 1056 5.48 21.25 27.67
CA THR A 1056 6.30 20.90 28.84
C THR A 1056 7.65 20.39 28.34
N LYS A 1057 8.72 21.13 28.63
CA LYS A 1057 10.06 20.87 28.09
C LYS A 1057 10.54 19.45 28.41
N HIS A 1058 11.05 18.74 27.40
CA HIS A 1058 11.57 17.37 27.50
C HIS A 1058 10.53 16.31 27.96
N GLN A 1059 9.25 16.56 27.67
CA GLN A 1059 8.11 15.73 28.07
C GLN A 1059 7.04 15.65 26.98
N VAL A 1060 6.34 16.77 26.72
CA VAL A 1060 5.16 16.83 25.84
C VAL A 1060 5.15 18.17 25.10
N ARG A 1061 4.93 18.11 23.78
CA ARG A 1061 4.75 19.27 22.91
C ARG A 1061 3.35 19.22 22.32
N THR A 1062 2.54 20.25 22.57
CA THR A 1062 1.23 20.40 21.91
C THR A 1062 1.49 20.87 20.49
N LEU A 1063 1.13 20.04 19.50
CA LEU A 1063 1.23 20.36 18.07
C LEU A 1063 0.11 21.30 17.64
N TRP A 1064 -1.11 21.02 18.12
CA TRP A 1064 -2.32 21.78 17.81
C TRP A 1064 -3.34 21.67 18.96
N HIS A 1065 -4.17 22.69 19.11
CA HIS A 1065 -5.31 22.71 20.03
C HIS A 1065 -6.43 23.56 19.42
N ASP A 1066 -7.69 23.19 19.61
CA ASP A 1066 -8.83 23.95 19.08
C ASP A 1066 -8.80 25.40 19.58
N PRO A 1067 -8.65 26.42 18.70
CA PRO A 1067 -8.60 27.81 19.11
C PRO A 1067 -9.95 28.33 19.67
N ASN A 1068 -11.04 27.59 19.48
CA ASN A 1068 -12.35 27.91 20.05
C ASN A 1068 -12.50 27.37 21.49
N ASN A 1069 -11.65 26.43 21.92
CA ASN A 1069 -11.63 25.79 23.24
C ASN A 1069 -12.94 25.01 23.56
N ILE A 1070 -13.57 24.44 22.54
CA ILE A 1070 -14.88 23.76 22.62
C ILE A 1070 -14.72 22.39 23.26
N GLY A 1071 -15.19 22.24 24.50
CA GLY A 1071 -15.32 20.94 25.14
C GLY A 1071 -16.36 20.03 24.46
N TRP A 1072 -16.29 18.74 24.77
CA TRP A 1072 -17.35 17.79 24.46
C TRP A 1072 -18.61 18.09 25.28
N LYS A 1073 -19.66 17.28 25.13
CA LYS A 1073 -20.96 17.40 25.81
C LYS A 1073 -21.40 16.03 26.31
N ASP A 1074 -22.06 16.01 27.46
CA ASP A 1074 -22.75 14.84 28.01
C ASP A 1074 -23.67 14.21 26.95
N TYR A 1075 -23.73 12.86 26.90
CA TYR A 1075 -24.64 12.08 26.04
C TYR A 1075 -24.68 12.54 24.57
N THR A 1076 -23.53 12.93 24.02
CA THR A 1076 -23.40 13.47 22.66
C THR A 1076 -22.36 12.70 21.87
N ALA A 1077 -22.74 12.19 20.69
CA ALA A 1077 -21.86 11.47 19.80
C ALA A 1077 -20.99 12.39 18.94
N TYR A 1078 -19.72 12.02 18.85
CA TYR A 1078 -18.73 12.65 17.99
C TYR A 1078 -17.94 11.60 17.22
N ARG A 1079 -17.61 11.84 15.95
CA ARG A 1079 -16.70 10.98 15.19
C ARG A 1079 -15.34 11.65 15.07
N TRP A 1080 -14.26 10.97 15.39
CA TRP A 1080 -12.91 11.40 15.00
C TRP A 1080 -12.46 10.72 13.71
N HIS A 1081 -11.57 11.39 12.97
CA HIS A 1081 -10.83 10.83 11.86
C HIS A 1081 -9.40 11.39 11.90
N LEU A 1082 -8.45 10.52 12.20
CA LEU A 1082 -7.02 10.72 12.03
C LEU A 1082 -6.63 10.37 10.58
N ILE A 1083 -5.68 11.10 10.03
CA ILE A 1083 -4.91 10.76 8.83
C ILE A 1083 -3.44 10.93 9.21
N HIS A 1084 -2.65 9.85 9.22
CA HIS A 1084 -1.23 9.87 9.55
C HIS A 1084 -0.38 9.27 8.41
N ARG A 1085 0.61 10.03 7.91
CA ARG A 1085 1.57 9.60 6.88
C ARG A 1085 3.00 9.98 7.32
N PRO A 1086 3.64 9.19 8.21
CA PRO A 1086 4.90 9.58 8.86
C PRO A 1086 6.06 9.84 7.89
N LYS A 1087 6.11 9.14 6.74
CA LYS A 1087 7.07 9.38 5.64
C LYS A 1087 7.15 10.85 5.19
N THR A 1088 6.02 11.58 5.20
CA THR A 1088 5.97 13.04 4.99
C THR A 1088 5.83 13.83 6.30
N GLY A 1089 5.50 13.15 7.39
CA GLY A 1089 5.15 13.72 8.69
C GLY A 1089 3.73 14.27 8.75
N PHE A 1090 2.89 14.01 7.73
CA PHE A 1090 1.56 14.57 7.66
C PHE A 1090 0.66 13.96 8.74
N ILE A 1091 0.07 14.82 9.57
CA ILE A 1091 -0.96 14.50 10.54
C ILE A 1091 -2.17 15.41 10.28
N ARG A 1092 -3.37 14.84 10.25
CA ARG A 1092 -4.62 15.62 10.34
C ARG A 1092 -5.64 14.92 11.23
N VAL A 1093 -6.32 15.70 12.06
CA VAL A 1093 -7.38 15.25 12.96
C VAL A 1093 -8.63 16.07 12.66
N VAL A 1094 -9.72 15.40 12.28
CA VAL A 1094 -11.04 16.00 12.08
C VAL A 1094 -12.01 15.41 13.10
N VAL A 1095 -12.82 16.24 13.74
CA VAL A 1095 -13.85 15.81 14.70
C VAL A 1095 -15.21 16.38 14.30
N TYR A 1096 -16.18 15.49 14.18
CA TYR A 1096 -17.56 15.78 13.77
C TYR A 1096 -18.49 15.75 14.98
N GLU A 1097 -19.40 16.73 15.10
CA GLU A 1097 -20.59 16.62 15.95
C GLU A 1097 -21.76 16.17 15.06
N GLY A 1098 -22.18 14.92 15.21
CA GLY A 1098 -23.07 14.25 14.26
C GLY A 1098 -22.55 14.35 12.82
N LYS A 1099 -23.18 15.24 12.03
CA LYS A 1099 -22.91 15.43 10.58
C LYS A 1099 -22.00 16.62 10.25
N GLN A 1100 -21.58 17.41 11.25
CA GLN A 1100 -20.89 18.68 11.02
C GLN A 1100 -19.49 18.64 11.60
N ILE A 1101 -18.48 19.00 10.80
CA ILE A 1101 -17.12 19.23 11.30
C ILE A 1101 -17.19 20.32 12.37
N MET A 1102 -16.86 19.94 13.59
CA MET A 1102 -16.79 20.79 14.77
C MET A 1102 -15.37 21.32 14.96
N ALA A 1103 -14.37 20.44 14.78
CA ALA A 1103 -12.95 20.78 14.77
C ALA A 1103 -12.21 20.10 13.59
N ASP A 1104 -11.18 20.77 13.10
CA ASP A 1104 -10.25 20.29 12.07
C ASP A 1104 -8.89 20.91 12.39
N SER A 1105 -7.84 20.08 12.53
CA SER A 1105 -6.49 20.58 12.77
C SER A 1105 -5.91 21.34 11.58
N GLY A 1106 -6.45 21.10 10.38
CA GLY A 1106 -5.74 21.33 9.13
C GLY A 1106 -4.55 20.37 8.99
N PRO A 1107 -3.70 20.56 7.96
CA PRO A 1107 -2.46 19.80 7.83
C PRO A 1107 -1.47 20.23 8.92
N ILE A 1108 -1.11 19.29 9.78
CA ILE A 1108 0.01 19.39 10.73
C ILE A 1108 1.16 18.56 10.17
N TYR A 1109 2.40 19.00 10.38
CA TYR A 1109 3.59 18.24 9.98
C TYR A 1109 4.47 18.00 11.20
N ASP A 1110 4.75 16.74 11.47
CA ASP A 1110 5.64 16.29 12.53
C ASP A 1110 6.29 14.95 12.17
N LYS A 1111 7.60 14.82 12.42
CA LYS A 1111 8.39 13.62 12.15
C LYS A 1111 9.16 13.16 13.40
N THR A 1112 8.49 13.16 14.55
CA THR A 1112 9.11 12.64 15.79
C THR A 1112 9.09 11.11 15.80
N PHE A 1113 8.07 10.48 15.22
CA PHE A 1113 7.91 9.02 15.13
C PHE A 1113 7.49 8.63 13.70
N ALA A 1114 8.14 7.61 13.14
CA ALA A 1114 8.00 7.20 11.75
C ALA A 1114 6.97 6.07 11.52
N GLY A 1115 6.33 5.59 12.59
CA GLY A 1115 5.26 4.59 12.58
C GLY A 1115 4.77 4.31 14.00
N GLY A 1116 4.14 3.16 14.21
CA GLY A 1116 3.80 2.62 15.54
C GLY A 1116 2.35 2.20 15.70
N ARG A 1117 2.00 1.76 16.92
CA ARG A 1117 0.71 1.17 17.28
C ARG A 1117 -0.39 2.22 17.51
N LEU A 1118 -1.65 1.78 17.52
CA LEU A 1118 -2.84 2.58 17.83
C LEU A 1118 -3.38 2.26 19.23
N GLY A 1119 -4.14 3.17 19.82
CA GLY A 1119 -4.77 2.90 21.11
C GLY A 1119 -5.76 3.96 21.61
N LEU A 1120 -6.41 3.68 22.72
CA LEU A 1120 -7.44 4.51 23.35
C LEU A 1120 -6.93 5.10 24.67
N PHE A 1121 -7.22 6.36 24.94
CA PHE A 1121 -6.65 7.14 26.05
C PHE A 1121 -7.74 7.64 27.00
N VAL A 1122 -7.54 7.48 28.31
CA VAL A 1122 -8.35 8.10 29.37
C VAL A 1122 -7.47 8.71 30.48
N PHE A 1123 -8.00 9.76 31.12
CA PHE A 1123 -7.41 10.36 32.31
C PHE A 1123 -8.52 11.09 33.11
N SER A 1124 -8.92 10.52 34.25
CA SER A 1124 -9.89 11.08 35.20
C SER A 1124 -11.36 11.17 34.70
N GLN A 1125 -11.75 10.40 33.69
CA GLN A 1125 -13.12 10.40 33.16
C GLN A 1125 -13.72 8.99 33.14
N GLU A 1126 -14.90 8.82 33.72
CA GLU A 1126 -15.69 7.56 33.69
C GLU A 1126 -16.70 7.53 32.52
N LEU A 1127 -17.15 6.32 32.18
CA LEU A 1127 -18.22 6.01 31.21
C LEU A 1127 -17.98 6.58 29.81
N VAL A 1128 -16.77 6.35 29.29
CA VAL A 1128 -16.34 6.75 27.94
C VAL A 1128 -16.51 5.59 26.97
N TYR A 1129 -17.22 5.84 25.88
CA TYR A 1129 -17.49 4.87 24.81
C TYR A 1129 -16.62 5.23 23.61
N PHE A 1130 -15.86 4.25 23.12
CA PHE A 1130 -15.03 4.30 21.93
C PHE A 1130 -15.56 3.26 20.94
N SER A 1131 -16.54 3.65 20.13
CA SER A 1131 -17.41 2.79 19.33
C SER A 1131 -17.09 2.83 17.83
N ASP A 1132 -17.46 1.77 17.08
CA ASP A 1132 -17.22 1.61 15.64
C ASP A 1132 -15.78 2.00 15.21
N LEU A 1133 -14.80 1.51 15.97
CA LEU A 1133 -13.38 1.70 15.70
C LEU A 1133 -13.02 1.10 14.34
N LYS A 1134 -12.35 1.88 13.51
CA LYS A 1134 -11.88 1.50 12.17
C LYS A 1134 -10.53 2.13 11.89
N TYR A 1135 -9.50 1.31 11.75
CA TYR A 1135 -8.25 1.68 11.07
C TYR A 1135 -8.19 1.09 9.67
N GLU A 1136 -7.42 1.73 8.80
CA GLU A 1136 -7.03 1.21 7.48
C GLU A 1136 -5.57 1.58 7.19
N CYS A 1137 -4.77 0.64 6.68
CA CYS A 1137 -3.47 0.94 6.12
C CYS A 1137 -3.63 1.73 4.82
N ARG A 1138 -2.87 2.82 4.70
CA ARG A 1138 -2.98 3.78 3.59
C ARG A 1138 -1.60 4.21 3.12
N GLY A 1139 -0.83 3.22 2.65
CA GLY A 1139 0.47 3.40 1.98
C GLY A 1139 0.42 4.36 0.79
N GLU A 1140 1.58 4.76 0.29
CA GLU A 1140 1.68 5.68 -0.85
C GLU A 1140 1.39 4.99 -2.19
N SER A 1141 0.13 4.61 -2.41
CA SER A 1141 -0.42 4.14 -3.71
C SER A 1141 -0.44 5.22 -4.82
N HIS A 1142 0.41 6.25 -4.68
CA HIS A 1142 0.78 7.23 -5.70
C HIS A 1142 2.24 7.07 -6.18
N GLY A 1143 3.10 6.32 -5.46
CA GLY A 1143 4.52 6.15 -5.79
C GLY A 1143 4.77 5.29 -7.03
N PHE A 1144 4.25 4.05 -7.04
CA PHE A 1144 4.27 3.14 -8.20
C PHE A 1144 3.73 3.81 -9.48
N TYR A 1145 2.75 4.71 -9.31
CA TYR A 1145 1.98 5.30 -10.41
C TYR A 1145 2.77 6.26 -11.32
N LEU A 1146 3.97 6.69 -10.92
CA LEU A 1146 4.83 7.58 -11.71
C LEU A 1146 6.06 6.91 -12.35
N ARG A 1147 6.45 5.70 -11.93
CA ARG A 1147 7.56 4.95 -12.57
C ARG A 1147 7.10 4.25 -13.85
N LEU A 1148 5.99 3.51 -13.81
CA LEU A 1148 5.46 2.76 -14.96
C LEU A 1148 4.98 3.64 -16.15
N GLN A 1149 4.93 4.97 -15.98
CA GLN A 1149 4.65 5.92 -17.08
C GLN A 1149 5.90 6.62 -17.66
N ARG A 1150 7.12 6.29 -17.20
CA ARG A 1150 8.38 6.90 -17.67
C ARG A 1150 9.25 5.97 -18.56
N HIS A 1151 8.73 4.83 -19.01
CA HIS A 1151 9.41 3.89 -19.94
C HIS A 1151 8.69 3.72 -21.29
#